data_AF-A0A327JUD7-F1
#
_entry.id   AF-A0A327JUD7-F1
#
_cell.length_a   1.000
_cell.length_b   1.000
_cell.length_c   1.000
_cell.angle_alpha   90.00
_cell.angle_beta   90.00
_cell.angle_gamma   90.00
#
_symmetry.space_group_name_H-M   'P 1'
#
loop_
_entity.id
_entity.type
_entity.pdbx_description
1 polymer ?
#
loop_
_entity_poly.entity_id
_entity_poly.type
_entity_poly.pdbx_seq_one_letter_code
_entity_poly.pdbx_strand_id
1 'polypeptide(L)'
;MLVLLLVAVSFVSAGGDRMRRIAAAFDWHSAVVPTNYRLDAWVSPPVYTGRAPVILPGVRPGETAQAGIPAAVTVPAGSVLVIRASGQSGLDVSVTGGLVEAAPDAAVKPPAGAEERRFTVKERGTATVRGTGHDLAWSFVATPDRAPTIALTKDPEPQARGALQLTYKVDDDYGVVEARATVAAKPPAAQPGVSTPPDAAPRPLFDPPETPLSLPQARTRAGVGQTTKDFTENPWAGAEVTLTLTAKDEAGNEGRSAPIDLRLPERLFVKPLARALIEQRRILALDADRRDTVAVALDALAIAPDRFTPEAGTYVGLRSIFYTLVRAKSDEQLRDVVRELWAMATQIEDGTVSDAEQRLRNAQEALRQALERGASEEEIKKLMEELRAAMQQFMQALAEELRKNPQMARPLDRNTRELRSQDLQSMLDRLEQLARSGARDAARALLDQLQSMMENLQMARPGQQGDMDDEMMQALDELGDMIRKQQQLRDRTFQQGQDQRGQRGQRGRRGQPPEGEQPGDPGDYSQLQQNQQALRDQLKKLMEQLKQKGFGQPQDGKGDQGGDQPGGDQFGRAEESMGDATGELGQGNADGAVDSQGRALDALRKGAQGLAQQLQQQMGQGPGPGQPGRGQARAQQDTDPLGRPLRGRDYGDDTTVKVPGEIDVQRARRILEELRRRFADPLRPGSWVLFNGIRVGDVTTVRIDPDA
;
A
#
# COMPACT_ATOMS: atom_id res chain seq x y z
N MET A 1 -9.25 100.37 -40.06
CA MET A 1 -8.54 100.24 -41.36
C MET A 1 -7.35 99.28 -41.30
N LEU A 2 -6.54 99.31 -40.24
CA LEU A 2 -5.34 98.46 -40.07
C LEU A 2 -5.63 96.94 -40.04
N VAL A 3 -6.78 96.54 -39.47
CA VAL A 3 -7.24 95.13 -39.44
C VAL A 3 -7.58 94.61 -40.84
N LEU A 4 -8.26 95.43 -41.66
CA LEU A 4 -8.59 95.08 -43.05
C LEU A 4 -7.35 94.92 -43.92
N LEU A 5 -6.31 95.73 -43.65
CA LEU A 5 -5.03 95.66 -44.33
C LEU A 5 -4.26 94.38 -43.96
N LEU A 6 -4.29 93.98 -42.68
CA LEU A 6 -3.69 92.71 -42.20
C LEU A 6 -4.41 91.47 -42.76
N VAL A 7 -5.74 91.52 -42.93
CA VAL A 7 -6.51 90.45 -43.57
C VAL A 7 -6.19 90.34 -45.06
N ALA A 8 -6.04 91.48 -45.75
CA ALA A 8 -5.70 91.48 -47.18
C ALA A 8 -4.27 90.96 -47.44
N VAL A 9 -3.30 91.33 -46.60
CA VAL A 9 -1.91 90.88 -46.72
C VAL A 9 -1.78 89.39 -46.41
N SER A 10 -2.49 88.88 -45.38
CA SER A 10 -2.49 87.45 -45.06
C SER A 10 -3.21 86.60 -46.12
N PHE A 11 -4.23 87.14 -46.79
CA PHE A 11 -4.92 86.45 -47.89
C PHE A 11 -4.04 86.28 -49.14
N VAL A 12 -3.21 87.28 -49.44
CA VAL A 12 -2.28 87.25 -50.58
C VAL A 12 -1.06 86.38 -50.30
N SER A 13 -0.53 86.37 -49.08
CA SER A 13 0.64 85.54 -48.72
C SER A 13 0.33 84.05 -48.59
N ALA A 14 -0.94 83.67 -48.42
CA ALA A 14 -1.36 82.27 -48.22
C ALA A 14 -1.40 81.38 -49.49
N GLY A 15 -0.90 81.86 -50.64
CA GLY A 15 -0.56 81.00 -51.79
C GLY A 15 -1.68 80.06 -52.28
N GLY A 16 -1.38 78.79 -52.58
CA GLY A 16 -2.36 77.80 -53.03
C GLY A 16 -3.34 77.30 -51.95
N ASP A 17 -3.09 77.64 -50.68
CA ASP A 17 -3.85 77.12 -49.53
C ASP A 17 -5.01 78.03 -49.08
N ARG A 18 -5.27 79.14 -49.79
CA ARG A 18 -6.35 80.11 -49.45
C ARG A 18 -7.71 79.44 -49.37
N MET A 19 -8.02 78.56 -50.32
CA MET A 19 -9.28 77.82 -50.34
C MET A 19 -9.34 76.74 -49.24
N ARG A 20 -8.20 76.12 -48.89
CA ARG A 20 -8.12 75.18 -47.76
C ARG A 20 -8.35 75.85 -46.41
N ARG A 21 -7.84 77.07 -46.21
CA ARG A 21 -8.01 77.83 -44.96
C ARG A 21 -9.40 78.40 -44.79
N ILE A 22 -10.04 78.81 -45.89
CA ILE A 22 -11.47 79.19 -45.87
C ILE A 22 -12.33 77.95 -45.65
N ALA A 23 -12.07 76.83 -46.32
CA ALA A 23 -12.78 75.56 -46.09
C ALA A 23 -12.63 75.08 -44.64
N ALA A 24 -11.44 75.20 -44.04
CA ALA A 24 -11.19 74.87 -42.63
C ALA A 24 -11.96 75.78 -41.65
N ALA A 25 -12.23 77.04 -42.02
CA ALA A 25 -13.06 77.95 -41.21
C ALA A 25 -14.56 77.60 -41.25
N PHE A 26 -14.99 76.78 -42.20
CA PHE A 26 -16.36 76.24 -42.32
C PHE A 26 -16.44 74.73 -42.04
N ASP A 27 -15.32 74.08 -41.73
CA ASP A 27 -15.28 72.69 -41.29
C ASP A 27 -15.58 72.61 -39.78
N TRP A 28 -16.88 72.61 -39.48
CA TRP A 28 -17.39 72.52 -38.11
C TRP A 28 -17.04 71.20 -37.40
N HIS A 29 -16.46 70.20 -38.10
CA HIS A 29 -15.93 68.99 -37.48
C HIS A 29 -14.69 69.23 -36.62
N SER A 30 -13.99 70.36 -36.82
CA SER A 30 -12.79 70.73 -36.05
C SER A 30 -13.09 71.56 -34.80
N ALA A 31 -14.36 71.97 -34.60
CA ALA A 31 -14.82 72.69 -33.40
C ALA A 31 -15.40 71.76 -32.32
N VAL A 32 -15.18 70.45 -32.44
CA VAL A 32 -15.45 69.51 -31.35
C VAL A 32 -14.22 69.51 -30.45
N VAL A 33 -14.35 70.15 -29.28
CA VAL A 33 -13.43 69.93 -28.15
C VAL A 33 -13.23 68.42 -28.06
N PRO A 34 -12.00 67.87 -28.11
CA PRO A 34 -11.83 66.43 -28.03
C PRO A 34 -12.42 66.01 -26.69
N THR A 35 -13.60 65.40 -26.73
CA THR A 35 -14.17 64.76 -25.57
C THR A 35 -13.15 63.73 -25.15
N ASN A 36 -12.62 63.85 -23.94
CA ASN A 36 -11.75 62.82 -23.37
C ASN A 36 -12.56 61.53 -23.31
N TYR A 37 -12.43 60.71 -24.33
CA TYR A 37 -13.02 59.39 -24.40
C TYR A 37 -11.93 58.37 -24.09
N ARG A 38 -12.29 57.36 -23.31
CA ARG A 38 -11.46 56.18 -23.09
C ARG A 38 -12.28 54.95 -23.42
N LEU A 39 -11.81 54.22 -24.44
CA LEU A 39 -12.39 52.94 -24.83
C LEU A 39 -11.47 51.84 -24.33
N ASP A 40 -11.93 51.07 -23.35
CA ASP A 40 -11.26 49.86 -22.87
C ASP A 40 -12.07 48.65 -23.32
N ALA A 41 -11.42 47.69 -23.97
CA ALA A 41 -12.05 46.43 -24.38
C ALA A 41 -11.21 45.24 -23.90
N TRP A 42 -11.86 44.21 -23.38
CA TRP A 42 -11.20 42.97 -23.01
C TRP A 42 -12.13 41.78 -23.26
N VAL A 43 -11.53 40.62 -23.50
CA VAL A 43 -12.25 39.35 -23.60
C VAL A 43 -11.98 38.56 -22.34
N SER A 44 -13.04 38.16 -21.64
CA SER A 44 -12.96 37.26 -20.49
C SER A 44 -13.33 35.84 -20.93
N PRO A 45 -12.39 34.89 -20.95
CA PRO A 45 -12.70 33.48 -21.16
C PRO A 45 -13.60 32.92 -20.04
N PRO A 46 -14.33 31.83 -20.30
CA PRO A 46 -15.08 31.14 -19.25
C PRO A 46 -14.18 30.66 -18.10
N VAL A 47 -14.71 30.64 -16.88
CA VAL A 47 -13.95 30.31 -15.66
C VAL A 47 -13.28 28.94 -15.72
N TYR A 48 -13.94 27.95 -16.33
CA TYR A 48 -13.42 26.60 -16.48
C TYR A 48 -12.12 26.54 -17.29
N THR A 49 -11.87 27.52 -18.18
CA THR A 49 -10.68 27.54 -19.02
C THR A 49 -9.41 27.94 -18.28
N GLY A 50 -9.53 28.56 -17.09
CA GLY A 50 -8.42 29.05 -16.29
C GLY A 50 -7.55 30.12 -16.98
N ARG A 51 -8.02 30.72 -18.09
CA ARG A 51 -7.27 31.72 -18.85
C ARG A 51 -7.52 33.13 -18.33
N ALA A 52 -6.46 33.92 -18.26
CA ALA A 52 -6.57 35.34 -17.90
C ALA A 52 -7.34 36.13 -18.98
N PRO A 53 -8.07 37.20 -18.60
CA PRO A 53 -8.71 38.09 -19.56
C PRO A 53 -7.69 38.68 -20.54
N VAL A 54 -8.03 38.68 -21.83
CA VAL A 54 -7.21 39.24 -22.90
C VAL A 54 -7.62 40.69 -23.12
N ILE A 55 -6.72 41.63 -22.81
CA ILE A 55 -6.94 43.05 -23.04
C ILE A 55 -6.74 43.34 -24.53
N LEU A 56 -7.74 43.95 -25.16
CA LEU A 56 -7.66 44.38 -26.55
C LEU A 56 -7.11 45.81 -26.60
N PRO A 57 -6.31 46.16 -27.63
CA PRO A 57 -5.80 47.51 -27.78
C PRO A 57 -6.98 48.48 -27.93
N GLY A 58 -7.14 49.36 -26.94
CA GLY A 58 -8.09 50.47 -26.95
C GLY A 58 -7.52 51.71 -27.63
N VAL A 59 -8.36 52.70 -27.91
CA VAL A 59 -7.93 53.99 -28.47
C VAL A 59 -7.90 55.06 -27.40
N ARG A 60 -6.77 55.75 -27.29
CA ARG A 60 -6.59 56.97 -26.51
C ARG A 60 -6.59 58.19 -27.43
N PRO A 61 -6.97 59.39 -26.94
CA PRO A 61 -6.86 60.61 -27.72
C PRO A 61 -5.41 60.82 -28.22
N GLY A 62 -5.22 60.83 -29.55
CA GLY A 62 -3.92 61.10 -30.20
C GLY A 62 -3.13 59.87 -30.70
N GLU A 63 -3.66 58.64 -30.58
CA GLU A 63 -2.98 57.40 -31.00
C GLU A 63 -3.65 56.81 -32.26
N THR A 64 -2.90 56.62 -33.35
CA THR A 64 -3.42 55.96 -34.57
C THR A 64 -3.56 54.45 -34.34
N ALA A 65 -4.79 53.96 -34.39
CA ALA A 65 -5.24 52.61 -34.02
C ALA A 65 -4.73 51.43 -34.88
N GLN A 66 -3.58 51.54 -35.55
CA GLN A 66 -3.11 50.54 -36.53
C GLN A 66 -1.86 49.74 -36.11
N ALA A 67 -1.13 50.16 -35.07
CA ALA A 67 0.09 49.47 -34.65
C ALA A 67 -0.21 48.41 -33.58
N GLY A 68 -0.69 47.23 -33.99
CA GLY A 68 -0.66 46.04 -33.12
C GLY A 68 -1.93 45.21 -33.01
N ILE A 69 -2.97 45.43 -33.84
CA ILE A 69 -4.15 44.56 -33.84
C ILE A 69 -3.80 43.25 -34.59
N PRO A 70 -3.72 42.09 -33.92
CA PRO A 70 -3.54 40.82 -34.61
C PRO A 70 -4.74 40.54 -35.54
N ALA A 71 -4.49 39.93 -36.70
CA ALA A 71 -5.48 39.69 -37.75
C ALA A 71 -6.73 38.89 -37.28
N ALA A 72 -6.61 38.13 -36.19
CA ALA A 72 -7.71 37.54 -35.44
C ALA A 72 -7.26 37.14 -34.03
N VAL A 73 -8.11 37.37 -33.03
CA VAL A 73 -7.90 36.94 -31.64
C VAL A 73 -8.58 35.59 -31.40
N THR A 74 -7.81 34.56 -31.09
CA THR A 74 -8.34 33.23 -30.79
C THR A 74 -8.73 33.13 -29.32
N VAL A 75 -10.00 32.83 -29.04
CA VAL A 75 -10.56 32.74 -27.68
C VAL A 75 -11.39 31.46 -27.53
N PRO A 76 -11.51 30.88 -26.33
CA PRO A 76 -12.43 29.75 -26.11
C PRO A 76 -13.88 30.12 -26.46
N ALA A 77 -14.65 29.18 -27.00
CA ALA A 77 -16.08 29.38 -27.20
C ALA A 77 -16.77 29.73 -25.88
N GLY A 78 -17.74 30.66 -25.92
CA GLY A 78 -18.40 31.18 -24.71
C GLY A 78 -17.65 32.30 -24.01
N SER A 79 -16.49 32.74 -24.51
CA SER A 79 -15.80 33.93 -24.00
C SER A 79 -16.67 35.19 -24.14
N VAL A 80 -16.63 36.07 -23.14
CA VAL A 80 -17.41 37.31 -23.12
C VAL A 80 -16.50 38.48 -23.45
N LEU A 81 -16.73 39.12 -24.60
CA LEU A 81 -16.16 40.41 -24.96
C LEU A 81 -16.91 41.50 -24.18
N VAL A 82 -16.16 42.28 -23.40
CA VAL A 82 -16.66 43.46 -22.70
C VAL A 82 -16.03 44.69 -23.32
N ILE A 83 -16.87 45.61 -23.78
CA ILE A 83 -16.46 46.90 -24.33
C ILE A 83 -17.00 47.97 -23.40
N ARG A 84 -16.11 48.79 -22.85
CA ARG A 84 -16.44 49.88 -21.93
C ARG A 84 -15.95 51.22 -22.49
N ALA A 85 -16.86 52.17 -22.65
CA ALA A 85 -16.54 53.55 -22.95
C ALA A 85 -16.75 54.45 -21.73
N SER A 86 -15.81 55.36 -21.50
CA SER A 86 -15.90 56.40 -20.47
C SER A 86 -15.89 57.77 -21.13
N GLY A 87 -16.89 58.60 -20.83
CA GLY A 87 -17.13 59.91 -21.47
C GLY A 87 -18.52 59.97 -22.13
N GLN A 88 -19.06 61.17 -22.36
CA GLN A 88 -20.41 61.38 -22.95
C GLN A 88 -20.50 61.05 -24.46
N SER A 89 -19.65 60.15 -24.96
CA SER A 89 -19.67 59.65 -26.34
C SER A 89 -20.45 58.34 -26.34
N GLY A 90 -21.65 58.33 -26.90
CA GLY A 90 -22.47 57.11 -26.99
C GLY A 90 -21.72 55.98 -27.71
N LEU A 91 -21.89 54.75 -27.22
CA LEU A 91 -21.22 53.57 -27.75
C LEU A 91 -22.06 52.86 -28.83
N ASP A 92 -21.74 53.07 -30.11
CA ASP A 92 -22.31 52.28 -31.22
C ASP A 92 -21.42 51.08 -31.56
N VAL A 93 -21.91 49.88 -31.27
CA VAL A 93 -21.20 48.62 -31.56
C VAL A 93 -22.04 47.79 -32.51
N SER A 94 -21.47 47.50 -33.68
CA SER A 94 -22.03 46.57 -34.65
C SER A 94 -21.25 45.26 -34.60
N VAL A 95 -21.96 44.13 -34.50
CA VAL A 95 -21.35 42.80 -34.52
C VAL A 95 -21.76 42.06 -35.78
N THR A 96 -20.85 41.25 -36.31
CA THR A 96 -21.07 40.38 -37.47
C THR A 96 -20.55 38.96 -37.18
N GLY A 97 -21.18 37.95 -37.78
CA GLY A 97 -20.83 36.55 -37.54
C GLY A 97 -21.37 36.00 -36.20
N GLY A 98 -20.61 35.11 -35.56
CA GLY A 98 -21.02 34.36 -34.37
C GLY A 98 -20.91 35.09 -33.02
N LEU A 99 -20.97 36.42 -33.01
CA LEU A 99 -21.06 37.21 -31.78
C LEU A 99 -22.52 37.48 -31.45
N VAL A 100 -22.95 37.12 -30.24
CA VAL A 100 -24.31 37.36 -29.76
C VAL A 100 -24.25 38.35 -28.61
N GLU A 101 -25.09 39.38 -28.66
CA GLU A 101 -25.21 40.34 -27.54
C GLU A 101 -25.66 39.60 -26.28
N ALA A 102 -24.85 39.69 -25.24
CA ALA A 102 -25.12 39.07 -23.95
C ALA A 102 -25.89 40.08 -23.08
N ALA A 103 -26.95 39.63 -22.40
CA ALA A 103 -27.68 40.49 -21.49
C ALA A 103 -26.74 41.06 -20.41
N PRO A 104 -26.89 42.34 -20.02
CA PRO A 104 -26.09 42.91 -18.93
C PRO A 104 -26.36 42.13 -17.65
N ASP A 105 -25.30 41.70 -16.98
CA ASP A 105 -25.38 40.98 -15.72
C ASP A 105 -25.84 41.94 -14.62
N ALA A 106 -27.03 41.71 -14.06
CA ALA A 106 -27.67 42.61 -13.10
C ALA A 106 -26.85 42.85 -11.83
N ALA A 107 -25.87 41.99 -11.55
CA ALA A 107 -25.00 42.04 -10.38
C ALA A 107 -23.81 43.01 -10.52
N VAL A 108 -23.43 43.43 -11.74
CA VAL A 108 -22.25 44.28 -11.98
C VAL A 108 -22.69 45.59 -12.65
N LYS A 109 -22.94 46.63 -11.85
CA LYS A 109 -23.22 47.97 -12.38
C LYS A 109 -21.92 48.62 -12.88
N PRO A 110 -21.89 49.15 -14.11
CA PRO A 110 -20.75 49.93 -14.56
C PRO A 110 -20.57 51.18 -13.67
N PRO A 111 -19.32 51.68 -13.51
CA PRO A 111 -19.06 52.90 -12.76
C PRO A 111 -19.84 54.09 -13.35
N ALA A 112 -20.21 55.06 -12.50
CA ALA A 112 -21.04 56.19 -12.89
C ALA A 112 -20.43 56.96 -14.07
N GLY A 113 -21.17 57.08 -15.19
CA GLY A 113 -20.73 57.76 -16.41
C GLY A 113 -19.98 56.88 -17.43
N ALA A 114 -19.98 55.55 -17.26
CA ALA A 114 -19.45 54.60 -18.24
C ALA A 114 -20.57 53.77 -18.88
N GLU A 115 -20.49 53.60 -20.21
CA GLU A 115 -21.34 52.67 -20.96
C GLU A 115 -20.59 51.35 -21.17
N GLU A 116 -21.27 50.21 -20.93
CA GLU A 116 -20.70 48.87 -21.09
C GLU A 116 -21.60 48.01 -21.97
N ARG A 117 -21.04 47.34 -22.97
CA ARG A 117 -21.72 46.32 -23.79
C ARG A 117 -20.97 45.01 -23.72
N ARG A 118 -21.72 43.90 -23.72
CA ARG A 118 -21.19 42.55 -23.59
C ARG A 118 -21.63 41.70 -24.77
N PHE A 119 -20.70 40.93 -25.32
CA PHE A 119 -20.96 40.03 -26.45
C PHE A 119 -20.32 38.67 -26.17
N THR A 120 -21.09 37.59 -26.31
CA THR A 120 -20.56 36.23 -26.21
C THR A 120 -20.05 35.77 -27.57
N VAL A 121 -18.80 35.31 -27.61
CA VAL A 121 -18.16 34.76 -28.81
C VAL A 121 -18.49 33.27 -28.90
N LYS A 122 -19.42 32.89 -29.80
CA LYS A 122 -19.76 31.48 -30.06
C LYS A 122 -18.95 30.89 -31.21
N GLU A 123 -18.80 31.65 -32.28
CA GLU A 123 -18.06 31.25 -33.49
C GLU A 123 -17.18 32.40 -34.00
N ARG A 124 -16.67 32.28 -35.24
CA ARG A 124 -15.93 33.36 -35.89
C ARG A 124 -16.84 34.59 -36.08
N GLY A 125 -16.36 35.76 -35.71
CA GLY A 125 -17.08 37.00 -35.94
C GLY A 125 -16.25 38.24 -35.66
N THR A 126 -16.80 39.40 -35.99
CA THR A 126 -16.12 40.68 -35.88
C THR A 126 -17.00 41.66 -35.12
N ALA A 127 -16.43 42.33 -34.11
CA ALA A 127 -17.05 43.46 -33.42
C ALA A 127 -16.43 44.75 -33.96
N THR A 128 -17.28 45.63 -34.49
CA THR A 128 -16.89 46.94 -35.01
C THR A 128 -17.51 48.05 -34.17
N VAL A 129 -16.68 48.86 -33.52
CA VAL A 129 -17.09 50.02 -32.73
C VAL A 129 -16.99 51.28 -33.60
N ARG A 130 -18.09 52.03 -33.68
CA ARG A 130 -18.19 53.31 -34.39
C ARG A 130 -18.38 54.44 -33.39
N GLY A 131 -17.67 55.57 -33.55
CA GLY A 131 -17.92 56.75 -32.73
C GLY A 131 -16.76 57.68 -32.38
N THR A 132 -15.51 57.42 -32.83
CA THR A 132 -14.33 58.16 -32.35
C THR A 132 -13.38 58.67 -33.44
N GLY A 133 -13.90 58.88 -34.66
CA GLY A 133 -13.13 59.38 -35.82
C GLY A 133 -12.49 58.30 -36.70
N HIS A 134 -12.31 57.08 -36.17
CA HIS A 134 -11.92 55.88 -36.91
C HIS A 134 -12.70 54.66 -36.40
N ASP A 135 -13.11 53.77 -37.29
CA ASP A 135 -13.77 52.51 -36.93
C ASP A 135 -12.73 51.51 -36.40
N LEU A 136 -12.99 50.94 -35.22
CA LEU A 136 -12.19 49.83 -34.68
C LEU A 136 -12.92 48.52 -34.91
N ALA A 137 -12.23 47.57 -35.55
CA ALA A 137 -12.73 46.22 -35.77
C ALA A 137 -11.84 45.20 -35.07
N TRP A 138 -12.43 44.36 -34.22
CA TRP A 138 -11.78 43.19 -33.64
C TRP A 138 -12.40 41.92 -34.21
N SER A 139 -11.57 41.08 -34.82
CA SER A 139 -11.95 39.76 -35.32
C SER A 139 -11.63 38.69 -34.28
N PHE A 140 -12.57 37.77 -34.07
CA PHE A 140 -12.46 36.67 -33.12
C PHE A 140 -12.60 35.32 -33.79
N VAL A 141 -11.88 34.33 -33.29
CA VAL A 141 -12.04 32.91 -33.65
C VAL A 141 -12.28 32.11 -32.38
N ALA A 142 -13.45 31.47 -32.28
CA ALA A 142 -13.79 30.62 -31.15
C ALA A 142 -13.16 29.22 -31.30
N THR A 143 -12.47 28.74 -30.27
CA THR A 143 -12.08 27.33 -30.15
C THR A 143 -13.18 26.57 -29.41
N PRO A 144 -13.85 25.59 -30.05
CA PRO A 144 -14.85 24.76 -29.37
C PRO A 144 -14.24 23.95 -28.24
N ASP A 145 -15.02 23.75 -27.18
CA ASP A 145 -14.69 22.85 -26.08
C ASP A 145 -14.97 21.41 -26.47
N ARG A 146 -14.08 20.47 -26.12
CA ARG A 146 -14.20 19.06 -26.51
C ARG A 146 -14.60 18.25 -25.30
N ALA A 147 -15.47 17.25 -25.50
CA ALA A 147 -15.80 16.32 -24.43
C ALA A 147 -14.54 15.55 -23.98
N PRO A 148 -14.42 15.25 -22.68
CA PRO A 148 -13.27 14.52 -22.15
C PRO A 148 -13.23 13.11 -22.73
N THR A 149 -12.04 12.51 -22.74
CA THR A 149 -11.88 11.11 -23.13
C THR A 149 -11.37 10.29 -21.94
N ILE A 150 -11.95 9.11 -21.76
CA ILE A 150 -11.55 8.16 -20.72
C ILE A 150 -11.52 6.75 -21.29
N ALA A 151 -10.45 6.02 -21.02
CA ALA A 151 -10.28 4.64 -21.48
C ALA A 151 -9.48 3.81 -20.48
N LEU A 152 -9.82 2.54 -20.36
CA LEU A 152 -9.01 1.58 -19.62
C LEU A 152 -7.67 1.38 -20.32
N THR A 153 -6.57 1.42 -19.56
CA THR A 153 -5.22 1.13 -20.07
C THR A 153 -4.82 -0.33 -19.91
N LYS A 154 -5.53 -1.03 -19.02
CA LYS A 154 -5.41 -2.46 -18.74
C LYS A 154 -6.81 -3.04 -18.52
N ASP A 155 -6.94 -4.34 -18.73
CA ASP A 155 -8.16 -5.05 -18.36
C ASP A 155 -8.38 -4.95 -16.83
N PRO A 156 -9.64 -4.90 -16.37
CA PRO A 156 -9.94 -4.88 -14.94
C PRO A 156 -9.38 -6.12 -14.24
N GLU A 157 -8.52 -5.90 -13.23
CA GLU A 157 -7.81 -6.96 -12.53
C GLU A 157 -8.47 -7.24 -11.17
N PRO A 158 -8.91 -8.48 -10.89
CA PRO A 158 -9.31 -8.87 -9.55
C PRO A 158 -8.09 -8.87 -8.62
N GLN A 159 -8.25 -8.28 -7.45
CA GLN A 159 -7.24 -8.18 -6.40
C GLN A 159 -7.56 -9.12 -5.24
N ALA A 160 -6.59 -9.26 -4.32
CA ALA A 160 -6.80 -10.02 -3.10
C ALA A 160 -8.05 -9.54 -2.34
N ARG A 161 -8.75 -10.47 -1.68
CA ARG A 161 -10.01 -10.23 -0.94
C ARG A 161 -11.19 -9.75 -1.79
N GLY A 162 -11.15 -9.91 -3.12
CA GLY A 162 -12.30 -9.64 -4.00
C GLY A 162 -12.52 -8.17 -4.33
N ALA A 163 -11.46 -7.35 -4.28
CA ALA A 163 -11.47 -6.02 -4.85
C ALA A 163 -11.24 -6.06 -6.37
N LEU A 164 -11.73 -5.05 -7.08
CA LEU A 164 -11.47 -4.83 -8.50
C LEU A 164 -10.59 -3.60 -8.68
N GLN A 165 -9.48 -3.77 -9.40
CA GLN A 165 -8.59 -2.68 -9.76
C GLN A 165 -8.88 -2.21 -11.19
N LEU A 166 -9.14 -0.91 -11.32
CA LEU A 166 -9.34 -0.22 -12.58
C LEU A 166 -8.16 0.71 -12.85
N THR A 167 -7.50 0.53 -14.00
CA THR A 167 -6.44 1.43 -14.46
C THR A 167 -6.89 2.11 -15.74
N TYR A 168 -6.94 3.44 -15.75
CA TYR A 168 -7.53 4.21 -16.84
C TYR A 168 -6.72 5.46 -17.14
N LYS A 169 -6.79 5.91 -18.39
CA LYS A 169 -6.24 7.17 -18.87
C LYS A 169 -7.37 8.15 -19.12
N VAL A 170 -7.17 9.39 -18.69
CA VAL A 170 -8.08 10.51 -18.91
C VAL A 170 -7.33 11.58 -19.70
N ASP A 171 -7.99 12.19 -20.68
CA ASP A 171 -7.46 13.28 -21.51
C ASP A 171 -8.56 14.30 -21.83
N ASP A 172 -8.27 15.58 -21.59
CA ASP A 172 -9.16 16.73 -21.78
C ASP A 172 -8.36 18.03 -21.96
N ASP A 173 -8.88 19.00 -22.72
CA ASP A 173 -8.19 20.26 -23.00
C ASP A 173 -8.27 21.30 -21.86
N TYR A 174 -9.32 21.26 -21.05
CA TYR A 174 -9.50 22.19 -19.92
C TYR A 174 -9.45 21.51 -18.53
N GLY A 175 -9.52 20.19 -18.49
CA GLY A 175 -9.31 19.33 -17.34
C GLY A 175 -10.60 18.66 -16.85
N VAL A 176 -10.49 17.37 -16.52
CA VAL A 176 -11.57 16.58 -15.92
C VAL A 176 -11.67 16.86 -14.43
N VAL A 177 -12.91 17.05 -13.96
CA VAL A 177 -13.23 17.31 -12.54
C VAL A 177 -13.85 16.10 -11.84
N GLU A 178 -14.52 15.24 -12.58
CA GLU A 178 -15.19 14.05 -12.04
C GLU A 178 -14.99 12.88 -13.00
N ALA A 179 -14.74 11.69 -12.45
CA ALA A 179 -14.80 10.45 -13.20
C ALA A 179 -15.48 9.38 -12.35
N ARG A 180 -16.30 8.54 -12.98
CA ARG A 180 -17.05 7.47 -12.33
C ARG A 180 -17.10 6.23 -13.21
N ALA A 181 -17.04 5.07 -12.58
CA ALA A 181 -17.31 3.78 -13.19
C ALA A 181 -18.75 3.40 -12.88
N THR A 182 -19.56 3.22 -13.93
CA THR A 182 -20.94 2.74 -13.82
C THR A 182 -21.01 1.30 -14.32
N VAL A 183 -21.75 0.49 -13.59
CA VAL A 183 -21.99 -0.91 -13.91
C VAL A 183 -23.43 -1.05 -14.40
N ALA A 184 -23.69 -1.94 -15.33
CA ALA A 184 -25.05 -2.32 -15.72
C ALA A 184 -25.14 -3.84 -15.87
N ALA A 185 -26.32 -4.42 -15.62
CA ALA A 185 -26.54 -5.84 -15.84
C ALA A 185 -26.33 -6.15 -17.32
N LYS A 186 -25.56 -7.22 -17.61
CA LYS A 186 -25.38 -7.64 -19.00
C LYS A 186 -26.73 -8.10 -19.56
N PRO A 187 -27.24 -7.48 -20.63
CA PRO A 187 -28.48 -7.95 -21.24
C PRO A 187 -28.29 -9.38 -21.77
N PRO A 188 -29.29 -10.26 -21.64
CA PRO A 188 -29.20 -11.62 -22.16
C PRO A 188 -28.92 -11.55 -23.67
N ALA A 189 -27.94 -12.33 -24.13
CA ALA A 189 -27.61 -12.39 -25.54
C ALA A 189 -28.87 -12.73 -26.34
N ALA A 190 -29.20 -11.90 -27.33
CA ALA A 190 -30.34 -12.14 -28.21
C ALA A 190 -30.13 -13.49 -28.92
N GLN A 191 -30.90 -14.51 -28.53
CA GLN A 191 -30.87 -15.79 -29.23
C GLN A 191 -31.58 -15.62 -30.57
N PRO A 192 -30.94 -15.98 -31.70
CA PRO A 192 -31.60 -15.92 -33.00
C PRO A 192 -32.85 -16.81 -32.99
N GLY A 193 -34.03 -16.21 -33.17
CA GLY A 193 -35.31 -16.94 -33.27
C GLY A 193 -36.13 -17.04 -31.99
N VAL A 194 -35.66 -16.52 -30.85
CA VAL A 194 -36.48 -16.38 -29.62
C VAL A 194 -36.78 -14.90 -29.42
N SER A 195 -38.01 -14.49 -29.73
CA SER A 195 -38.50 -13.17 -29.34
C SER A 195 -38.71 -13.18 -27.83
N THR A 196 -37.70 -12.76 -27.07
CA THR A 196 -37.86 -12.48 -25.64
C THR A 196 -38.88 -11.33 -25.52
N PRO A 197 -40.02 -11.50 -24.83
CA PRO A 197 -40.99 -10.44 -24.65
C PRO A 197 -40.33 -9.20 -24.00
N PRO A 198 -40.72 -7.96 -24.37
CA PRO A 198 -40.17 -6.74 -23.79
C PRO A 198 -40.42 -6.59 -22.27
N ASP A 199 -41.32 -7.39 -21.68
CA ASP A 199 -41.58 -7.48 -20.24
C ASP A 199 -40.58 -8.37 -19.45
N ALA A 200 -39.57 -8.95 -20.10
CA ALA A 200 -38.61 -9.86 -19.47
C ALA A 200 -37.28 -9.17 -19.07
N ALA A 201 -37.27 -7.85 -18.95
CA ALA A 201 -36.12 -7.15 -18.38
C ALA A 201 -36.06 -7.46 -16.87
N PRO A 202 -34.94 -7.99 -16.35
CA PRO A 202 -34.83 -8.29 -14.92
C PRO A 202 -35.11 -7.04 -14.10
N ARG A 203 -35.80 -7.21 -12.96
CA ARG A 203 -36.18 -6.12 -12.07
C ARG A 203 -35.23 -6.08 -10.86
N PRO A 204 -34.05 -5.44 -10.96
CA PRO A 204 -33.08 -5.43 -9.86
C PRO A 204 -33.64 -4.67 -8.65
N LEU A 205 -33.42 -5.23 -7.47
CA LEU A 205 -33.82 -4.61 -6.20
C LEU A 205 -32.88 -3.46 -5.80
N PHE A 206 -31.65 -3.50 -6.28
CA PHE A 206 -30.59 -2.55 -5.95
C PHE A 206 -30.12 -1.83 -7.20
N ASP A 207 -29.90 -0.52 -7.06
CA ASP A 207 -29.29 0.26 -8.13
C ASP A 207 -27.91 -0.31 -8.48
N PRO A 208 -27.53 -0.26 -9.78
CA PRO A 208 -26.21 -0.69 -10.17
C PRO A 208 -25.14 0.12 -9.45
N PRO A 209 -24.02 -0.51 -9.04
CA PRO A 209 -23.00 0.18 -8.28
C PRO A 209 -22.31 1.26 -9.12
N GLU A 210 -22.27 2.48 -8.57
CA GLU A 210 -21.45 3.58 -9.09
C GLU A 210 -20.19 3.72 -8.23
N THR A 211 -19.03 3.73 -8.88
CA THR A 211 -17.74 3.84 -8.20
C THR A 211 -17.03 5.13 -8.63
N PRO A 212 -16.79 6.09 -7.72
CA PRO A 212 -16.00 7.26 -8.05
C PRO A 212 -14.57 6.85 -8.37
N LEU A 213 -14.01 7.43 -9.44
CA LEU A 213 -12.67 7.17 -9.92
C LEU A 213 -11.73 8.28 -9.43
N SER A 214 -10.61 7.87 -8.83
CA SER A 214 -9.55 8.76 -8.38
C SER A 214 -8.86 9.44 -9.56
N LEU A 215 -8.88 10.77 -9.60
CA LEU A 215 -8.13 11.55 -10.59
C LEU A 215 -6.69 11.78 -10.10
N PRO A 216 -5.67 11.69 -10.96
CA PRO A 216 -4.27 11.91 -10.57
C PRO A 216 -4.00 13.30 -9.99
N GLN A 217 -4.69 14.32 -10.50
CA GLN A 217 -4.60 15.72 -10.04
C GLN A 217 -5.97 16.39 -10.12
N ALA A 218 -6.17 17.46 -9.34
CA ALA A 218 -7.33 18.33 -9.52
C ALA A 218 -7.31 18.94 -10.92
N ARG A 219 -8.44 18.90 -11.65
CA ARG A 219 -8.54 19.31 -13.06
C ARG A 219 -7.51 18.60 -13.95
N THR A 220 -7.56 17.27 -13.98
CA THR A 220 -6.60 16.47 -14.76
C THR A 220 -6.81 16.71 -16.25
N ARG A 221 -5.84 17.33 -16.92
CA ARG A 221 -5.82 17.47 -18.39
C ARG A 221 -5.37 16.19 -19.09
N ALA A 222 -4.34 15.54 -18.57
CA ALA A 222 -3.89 14.25 -19.09
C ALA A 222 -3.23 13.47 -17.96
N GLY A 223 -3.61 12.21 -17.78
CA GLY A 223 -3.03 11.38 -16.72
C GLY A 223 -3.55 9.95 -16.72
N VAL A 224 -2.81 9.08 -16.03
CA VAL A 224 -3.24 7.71 -15.74
C VAL A 224 -3.64 7.64 -14.27
N GLY A 225 -4.89 7.27 -14.02
CA GLY A 225 -5.44 7.03 -12.69
C GLY A 225 -5.57 5.54 -12.41
N GLN A 226 -5.57 5.21 -11.13
CA GLN A 226 -5.83 3.87 -10.65
C GLN A 226 -6.82 3.96 -9.48
N THR A 227 -7.86 3.14 -9.53
CA THR A 227 -8.85 3.03 -8.46
C THR A 227 -9.06 1.56 -8.14
N THR A 228 -8.99 1.22 -6.85
CA THR A 228 -9.32 -0.11 -6.35
C THR A 228 -10.59 -0.01 -5.54
N LYS A 229 -11.60 -0.82 -5.88
CA LYS A 229 -12.89 -0.86 -5.18
C LYS A 229 -13.24 -2.29 -4.78
N ASP A 230 -13.59 -2.45 -3.51
CA ASP A 230 -14.14 -3.70 -3.01
C ASP A 230 -15.62 -3.83 -3.38
N PHE A 231 -15.97 -4.96 -4.01
CA PHE A 231 -17.33 -5.31 -4.42
C PHE A 231 -17.87 -6.54 -3.68
N THR A 232 -17.10 -7.18 -2.80
CA THR A 232 -17.47 -8.47 -2.18
C THR A 232 -18.80 -8.46 -1.43
N GLU A 233 -19.07 -7.40 -0.68
CA GLU A 233 -20.34 -7.24 0.06
C GLU A 233 -21.50 -6.77 -0.82
N ASN A 234 -21.21 -6.31 -2.05
CA ASN A 234 -22.23 -5.76 -2.94
C ASN A 234 -23.23 -6.86 -3.36
N PRO A 235 -24.55 -6.58 -3.44
CA PRO A 235 -25.53 -7.53 -3.96
C PRO A 235 -25.27 -7.99 -5.41
N TRP A 236 -24.55 -7.18 -6.18
CA TRP A 236 -24.12 -7.46 -7.55
C TRP A 236 -22.81 -8.25 -7.65
N ALA A 237 -22.17 -8.58 -6.52
CA ALA A 237 -20.94 -9.39 -6.51
C ALA A 237 -21.14 -10.70 -7.30
N GLY A 238 -20.20 -11.03 -8.20
CA GLY A 238 -20.27 -12.23 -9.01
C GLY A 238 -21.26 -12.18 -10.18
N ALA A 239 -21.96 -11.06 -10.39
CA ALA A 239 -22.82 -10.87 -11.55
C ALA A 239 -22.00 -10.61 -12.82
N GLU A 240 -22.52 -11.07 -13.96
CA GLU A 240 -22.04 -10.69 -15.28
C GLU A 240 -22.56 -9.29 -15.62
N VAL A 241 -21.64 -8.34 -15.81
CA VAL A 241 -21.97 -6.93 -15.96
C VAL A 241 -21.22 -6.29 -17.11
N THR A 242 -21.76 -5.18 -17.59
CA THR A 242 -21.08 -4.27 -18.51
C THR A 242 -20.63 -3.04 -17.74
N LEU A 243 -19.33 -2.80 -17.71
CA LEU A 243 -18.69 -1.64 -17.06
C LEU A 243 -18.48 -0.53 -18.10
N THR A 244 -18.87 0.69 -17.75
CA THR A 244 -18.61 1.90 -18.55
C THR A 244 -17.97 2.97 -17.67
N LEU A 245 -16.86 3.56 -18.12
CA LEU A 245 -16.27 4.70 -17.44
C LEU A 245 -16.85 5.99 -18.03
N THR A 246 -17.19 6.93 -17.16
CA THR A 246 -17.66 8.27 -17.55
C THR A 246 -16.75 9.32 -16.92
N ALA A 247 -16.31 10.28 -17.70
CA ALA A 247 -15.56 11.45 -17.25
C ALA A 247 -16.37 12.72 -17.55
N LYS A 248 -16.29 13.71 -16.66
CA LYS A 248 -16.98 14.97 -16.78
C LYS A 248 -16.00 16.12 -16.54
N ASP A 249 -16.02 17.09 -17.45
CA ASP A 249 -15.23 18.32 -17.33
C ASP A 249 -15.97 19.39 -16.52
N GLU A 250 -15.33 20.54 -16.34
CA GLU A 250 -15.92 21.67 -15.60
C GLU A 250 -16.96 22.46 -16.42
N ALA A 251 -16.96 22.34 -17.75
CA ALA A 251 -17.98 22.92 -18.62
C ALA A 251 -19.28 22.08 -18.64
N GLY A 252 -19.24 20.87 -18.12
CA GLY A 252 -20.35 19.92 -18.04
C GLY A 252 -20.41 18.93 -19.20
N ASN A 253 -19.41 18.88 -20.09
CA ASN A 253 -19.35 17.86 -21.13
C ASN A 253 -19.00 16.51 -20.51
N GLU A 254 -19.62 15.45 -21.03
CA GLU A 254 -19.39 14.08 -20.57
C GLU A 254 -18.77 13.23 -21.68
N GLY A 255 -17.73 12.49 -21.30
CA GLY A 255 -17.05 11.50 -22.12
C GLY A 255 -17.25 10.10 -21.58
N ARG A 256 -17.42 9.11 -22.45
CA ARG A 256 -17.60 7.70 -22.04
C ARG A 256 -16.57 6.79 -22.70
N SER A 257 -16.13 5.78 -21.97
CA SER A 257 -15.28 4.71 -22.51
C SER A 257 -16.09 3.73 -23.36
N ALA A 258 -15.39 2.87 -24.10
CA ALA A 258 -16.01 1.66 -24.62
C ALA A 258 -16.54 0.80 -23.46
N PRO A 259 -17.72 0.17 -23.61
CA PRO A 259 -18.23 -0.76 -22.63
C PRO A 259 -17.37 -2.03 -22.62
N ILE A 260 -17.08 -2.56 -21.42
CA ILE A 260 -16.39 -3.84 -21.25
C ILE A 260 -17.24 -4.79 -20.42
N ASP A 261 -17.37 -6.01 -20.90
CA ASP A 261 -18.08 -7.07 -20.18
C ASP A 261 -17.10 -7.76 -19.22
N LEU A 262 -17.51 -7.93 -17.97
CA LEU A 262 -16.75 -8.64 -16.95
C LEU A 262 -17.67 -9.23 -15.89
N ARG A 263 -17.16 -10.21 -15.16
CA ARG A 263 -17.80 -10.69 -13.94
C ARG A 263 -17.25 -9.94 -12.74
N LEU A 264 -18.12 -9.34 -11.92
CA LEU A 264 -17.68 -8.66 -10.71
C LEU A 264 -17.00 -9.65 -9.75
N PRO A 265 -15.88 -9.28 -9.12
CA PRO A 265 -15.30 -10.10 -8.07
C PRO A 265 -16.32 -10.38 -6.95
N GLU A 266 -16.27 -11.58 -6.39
CA GLU A 266 -17.12 -11.99 -5.28
C GLU A 266 -16.28 -12.62 -4.18
N ARG A 267 -16.80 -12.56 -2.94
CA ARG A 267 -16.21 -13.30 -1.83
C ARG A 267 -16.33 -14.80 -2.12
N LEU A 268 -15.24 -15.53 -1.95
CA LEU A 268 -15.25 -16.98 -2.09
C LEU A 268 -15.93 -17.60 -0.87
N PHE A 269 -17.03 -18.31 -1.12
CA PHE A 269 -17.68 -19.17 -0.13
C PHE A 269 -17.27 -20.61 -0.44
N VAL A 270 -16.73 -21.34 0.54
CA VAL A 270 -16.28 -22.72 0.38
C VAL A 270 -17.36 -23.69 0.84
N LYS A 271 -18.13 -23.34 1.88
CA LYS A 271 -19.17 -24.23 2.42
C LYS A 271 -20.36 -24.34 1.46
N PRO A 272 -20.82 -25.55 1.10
CA PRO A 272 -21.88 -25.73 0.10
C PRO A 272 -23.18 -24.97 0.40
N LEU A 273 -23.62 -24.96 1.67
CA LEU A 273 -24.82 -24.23 2.06
C LEU A 273 -24.65 -22.72 1.90
N ALA A 274 -23.52 -22.15 2.35
CA ALA A 274 -23.25 -20.72 2.23
C ALA A 274 -23.17 -20.28 0.76
N ARG A 275 -22.53 -21.09 -0.10
CA ARG A 275 -22.53 -20.88 -1.56
C ARG A 275 -23.93 -20.83 -2.15
N ALA A 276 -24.79 -21.79 -1.78
CA ALA A 276 -26.16 -21.84 -2.27
C ALA A 276 -26.98 -20.61 -1.83
N LEU A 277 -26.79 -20.14 -0.59
CA LEU A 277 -27.46 -18.94 -0.08
C LEU A 277 -27.01 -17.67 -0.81
N ILE A 278 -25.72 -17.53 -1.11
CA ILE A 278 -25.20 -16.36 -1.85
C ILE A 278 -25.63 -16.38 -3.32
N GLU A 279 -25.76 -17.56 -3.92
CA GLU A 279 -26.38 -17.68 -5.23
C GLU A 279 -27.84 -17.20 -5.20
N GLN A 280 -28.63 -17.63 -4.21
CA GLN A 280 -30.01 -17.18 -4.04
C GLN A 280 -30.11 -15.68 -3.77
N ARG A 281 -29.18 -15.15 -2.95
CA ARG A 281 -29.05 -13.70 -2.70
C ARG A 281 -28.86 -12.94 -4.00
N ARG A 282 -27.94 -13.38 -4.85
CA ARG A 282 -27.63 -12.72 -6.13
C ARG A 282 -28.83 -12.78 -7.08
N ILE A 283 -29.47 -13.94 -7.21
CA ILE A 283 -30.67 -14.11 -8.05
C ILE A 283 -31.76 -13.13 -7.62
N LEU A 284 -32.06 -13.06 -6.33
CA LEU A 284 -33.09 -12.16 -5.81
C LEU A 284 -32.70 -10.68 -5.94
N ALA A 285 -31.43 -10.33 -5.74
CA ALA A 285 -30.94 -8.97 -5.83
C ALA A 285 -30.99 -8.42 -7.26
N LEU A 286 -30.65 -9.24 -8.25
CA LEU A 286 -30.64 -8.86 -9.67
C LEU A 286 -32.02 -8.91 -10.30
N ASP A 287 -32.92 -9.73 -9.77
CA ASP A 287 -34.28 -9.86 -10.30
C ASP A 287 -35.28 -10.24 -9.19
N ALA A 288 -36.06 -9.24 -8.78
CA ALA A 288 -37.09 -9.37 -7.77
C ALA A 288 -38.21 -10.35 -8.17
N ASP A 289 -38.41 -10.57 -9.47
CA ASP A 289 -39.48 -11.45 -9.99
C ASP A 289 -39.09 -12.93 -9.86
N ARG A 290 -37.82 -13.22 -9.52
CA ARG A 290 -37.33 -14.57 -9.19
C ARG A 290 -37.65 -15.02 -7.77
N ARG A 291 -38.38 -14.21 -7.00
CA ARG A 291 -38.80 -14.48 -5.63
C ARG A 291 -39.32 -15.91 -5.42
N ASP A 292 -40.24 -16.38 -6.25
CA ASP A 292 -40.86 -17.70 -6.07
C ASP A 292 -39.85 -18.83 -6.31
N THR A 293 -38.94 -18.64 -7.28
CA THR A 293 -37.85 -19.59 -7.54
C THR A 293 -36.90 -19.66 -6.34
N VAL A 294 -36.55 -18.50 -5.78
CA VAL A 294 -35.69 -18.42 -4.59
C VAL A 294 -36.37 -19.05 -3.38
N ALA A 295 -37.67 -18.85 -3.20
CA ALA A 295 -38.44 -19.48 -2.12
C ALA A 295 -38.41 -21.02 -2.23
N VAL A 296 -38.60 -21.58 -3.43
CA VAL A 296 -38.48 -23.02 -3.67
C VAL A 296 -37.07 -23.52 -3.36
N ALA A 297 -36.03 -22.78 -3.76
CA ALA A 297 -34.64 -23.15 -3.47
C ALA A 297 -34.36 -23.16 -1.95
N LEU A 298 -34.82 -22.14 -1.21
CA LEU A 298 -34.65 -22.08 0.24
C LEU A 298 -35.41 -23.21 0.97
N ASP A 299 -36.62 -23.55 0.51
CA ASP A 299 -37.37 -24.69 1.06
C ASP A 299 -36.67 -26.03 0.79
N ALA A 300 -36.12 -26.21 -0.42
CA ALA A 300 -35.36 -27.39 -0.79
C ALA A 300 -34.08 -27.56 0.06
N LEU A 301 -33.39 -26.46 0.40
CA LEU A 301 -32.23 -26.49 1.31
C LEU A 301 -32.61 -26.92 2.74
N ALA A 302 -33.89 -26.84 3.11
CA ALA A 302 -34.42 -27.23 4.42
C ALA A 302 -35.12 -28.60 4.44
N ILE A 303 -35.12 -29.36 3.33
CA ILE A 303 -35.88 -30.62 3.20
C ILE A 303 -35.28 -31.79 4.01
N ALA A 304 -33.95 -31.80 4.15
CA ALA A 304 -33.20 -32.84 4.87
C ALA A 304 -32.27 -32.17 5.89
N PRO A 305 -32.81 -31.69 7.03
CA PRO A 305 -32.05 -30.89 7.98
C PRO A 305 -30.83 -31.63 8.55
N ASP A 306 -30.95 -32.95 8.77
CA ASP A 306 -29.84 -33.79 9.24
C ASP A 306 -28.63 -33.81 8.27
N ARG A 307 -28.86 -33.48 6.99
CA ARG A 307 -27.81 -33.46 5.96
C ARG A 307 -27.34 -32.06 5.61
N PHE A 308 -28.25 -31.10 5.51
CA PHE A 308 -27.95 -29.76 4.99
C PHE A 308 -27.83 -28.68 6.07
N THR A 309 -28.50 -28.84 7.21
CA THR A 309 -28.53 -27.86 8.30
C THR A 309 -28.47 -28.55 9.67
N PRO A 310 -27.38 -29.28 9.99
CA PRO A 310 -27.29 -30.06 11.22
C PRO A 310 -27.30 -29.19 12.48
N GLU A 311 -26.85 -27.93 12.40
CA GLU A 311 -27.02 -26.99 13.50
C GLU A 311 -28.45 -26.43 13.55
N ALA A 312 -29.13 -26.61 14.69
CA ALA A 312 -30.50 -26.14 14.89
C ALA A 312 -30.67 -24.63 14.63
N GLY A 313 -29.65 -23.82 14.96
CA GLY A 313 -29.64 -22.37 14.70
C GLY A 313 -29.67 -22.05 13.21
N THR A 314 -28.87 -22.77 12.40
CA THR A 314 -28.84 -22.63 10.94
C THR A 314 -30.19 -23.01 10.32
N TYR A 315 -30.79 -24.11 10.77
CA TYR A 315 -32.12 -24.54 10.29
C TYR A 315 -33.22 -23.52 10.61
N VAL A 316 -33.30 -23.07 11.87
CA VAL A 316 -34.31 -22.09 12.30
C VAL A 316 -34.14 -20.77 11.56
N GLY A 317 -32.90 -20.30 11.40
CA GLY A 317 -32.63 -19.09 10.64
C GLY A 317 -33.04 -19.24 9.16
N LEU A 318 -32.70 -20.35 8.50
CA LEU A 318 -33.08 -20.59 7.11
C LEU A 318 -34.61 -20.60 6.93
N ARG A 319 -35.33 -21.25 7.84
CA ARG A 319 -36.80 -21.24 7.87
C ARG A 319 -37.36 -19.84 8.11
N SER A 320 -36.74 -19.06 8.97
CA SER A 320 -37.12 -17.66 9.20
C SER A 320 -37.01 -16.85 7.91
N ILE A 321 -35.86 -16.88 7.23
CA ILE A 321 -35.62 -16.17 5.96
C ILE A 321 -36.65 -16.59 4.90
N PHE A 322 -36.93 -17.89 4.79
CA PHE A 322 -37.95 -18.41 3.89
C PHE A 322 -39.33 -17.80 4.16
N TYR A 323 -39.79 -17.78 5.42
CA TYR A 323 -41.09 -17.21 5.74
C TYR A 323 -41.13 -15.68 5.56
N THR A 324 -40.01 -14.98 5.83
CA THR A 324 -39.87 -13.55 5.51
C THR A 324 -40.04 -13.33 4.01
N LEU A 325 -39.34 -14.12 3.17
CA LEU A 325 -39.44 -14.04 1.72
C LEU A 325 -40.86 -14.31 1.20
N VAL A 326 -41.55 -15.34 1.71
CA VAL A 326 -42.92 -15.70 1.30
C VAL A 326 -43.95 -14.67 1.78
N ARG A 327 -43.65 -13.91 2.83
CA ARG A 327 -44.55 -12.84 3.33
C ARG A 327 -44.24 -11.45 2.78
N ALA A 328 -43.08 -11.26 2.15
CA ALA A 328 -42.70 -9.99 1.54
C ALA A 328 -43.74 -9.51 0.50
N LYS A 329 -44.10 -8.22 0.54
CA LYS A 329 -45.06 -7.59 -0.36
C LYS A 329 -44.49 -6.34 -1.04
N SER A 330 -43.30 -5.90 -0.65
CA SER A 330 -42.63 -4.73 -1.19
C SER A 330 -41.17 -5.03 -1.47
N ASP A 331 -40.57 -4.22 -2.35
CA ASP A 331 -39.14 -4.33 -2.69
C ASP A 331 -38.24 -4.11 -1.47
N GLU A 332 -38.64 -3.25 -0.53
CA GLU A 332 -37.86 -3.04 0.69
C GLU A 332 -37.80 -4.31 1.54
N GLN A 333 -38.90 -5.05 1.66
CA GLN A 333 -38.90 -6.33 2.38
C GLN A 333 -38.08 -7.40 1.64
N LEU A 334 -38.00 -7.35 0.31
CA LEU A 334 -37.11 -8.22 -0.45
C LEU A 334 -35.64 -7.84 -0.25
N ARG A 335 -35.33 -6.53 -0.13
CA ARG A 335 -33.96 -6.07 0.24
C ARG A 335 -33.57 -6.55 1.63
N ASP A 336 -34.49 -6.57 2.59
CA ASP A 336 -34.25 -7.19 3.91
C ASP A 336 -33.85 -8.65 3.79
N VAL A 337 -34.58 -9.43 2.98
CA VAL A 337 -34.22 -10.84 2.72
C VAL A 337 -32.82 -10.97 2.12
N VAL A 338 -32.47 -10.10 1.16
CA VAL A 338 -31.12 -10.08 0.56
C VAL A 338 -30.04 -9.79 1.62
N ARG A 339 -30.32 -8.91 2.59
CA ARG A 339 -29.43 -8.64 3.74
C ARG A 339 -29.31 -9.86 4.65
N GLU A 340 -30.42 -10.51 4.98
CA GLU A 340 -30.44 -11.70 5.85
C GLU A 340 -29.71 -12.89 5.22
N LEU A 341 -29.87 -13.12 3.91
CA LEU A 341 -29.15 -14.17 3.18
C LEU A 341 -27.63 -13.96 3.24
N TRP A 342 -27.17 -12.72 3.11
CA TRP A 342 -25.74 -12.39 3.27
C TRP A 342 -25.24 -12.67 4.68
N ALA A 343 -25.96 -12.20 5.70
CA ALA A 343 -25.58 -12.37 7.09
C ALA A 343 -25.49 -13.86 7.46
N MET A 344 -26.49 -14.66 7.05
CA MET A 344 -26.49 -16.10 7.28
C MET A 344 -25.37 -16.81 6.55
N ALA A 345 -25.16 -16.52 5.27
CA ALA A 345 -24.08 -17.16 4.50
C ALA A 345 -22.71 -16.84 5.09
N THR A 346 -22.48 -15.59 5.51
CA THR A 346 -21.25 -15.16 6.17
C THR A 346 -21.06 -15.89 7.50
N GLN A 347 -22.11 -15.98 8.32
CA GLN A 347 -22.07 -16.72 9.58
C GLN A 347 -21.76 -18.21 9.38
N ILE A 348 -22.35 -18.84 8.37
CA ILE A 348 -22.08 -20.25 8.04
C ILE A 348 -20.63 -20.41 7.57
N GLU A 349 -20.16 -19.54 6.68
CA GLU A 349 -18.81 -19.56 6.09
C GLU A 349 -17.73 -19.40 7.16
N ASP A 350 -17.81 -18.32 7.92
CA ASP A 350 -16.85 -17.97 8.96
C ASP A 350 -16.92 -18.97 10.12
N GLY A 351 -18.11 -19.55 10.35
CA GLY A 351 -18.32 -20.63 11.30
C GLY A 351 -18.04 -20.24 12.76
N THR A 352 -18.22 -21.20 13.65
CA THR A 352 -17.91 -21.04 15.09
C THR A 352 -16.42 -20.83 15.34
N VAL A 353 -15.55 -21.28 14.43
CA VAL A 353 -14.09 -21.16 14.56
C VAL A 353 -13.67 -19.69 14.47
N SER A 354 -14.16 -18.92 13.49
CA SER A 354 -13.77 -17.51 13.35
C SER A 354 -14.31 -16.66 14.50
N ASP A 355 -15.54 -16.95 14.96
CA ASP A 355 -16.11 -16.31 16.15
C ASP A 355 -15.29 -16.64 17.42
N ALA A 356 -14.93 -17.90 17.62
CA ALA A 356 -14.13 -18.34 18.76
C ALA A 356 -12.70 -17.78 18.70
N GLU A 357 -12.11 -17.68 17.51
CA GLU A 357 -10.82 -17.06 17.25
C GLU A 357 -10.85 -15.57 17.55
N GLN A 358 -11.90 -14.86 17.12
CA GLN A 358 -12.06 -13.44 17.41
C GLN A 358 -12.29 -13.16 18.89
N ARG A 359 -13.07 -14.00 19.58
CA ARG A 359 -13.20 -13.95 21.05
C ARG A 359 -11.86 -14.19 21.74
N LEU A 360 -11.07 -15.14 21.27
CA LEU A 360 -9.75 -15.44 21.80
C LEU A 360 -8.80 -14.25 21.64
N ARG A 361 -8.73 -13.66 20.44
CA ARG A 361 -7.96 -12.42 20.19
C ARG A 361 -8.38 -11.27 21.11
N ASN A 362 -9.69 -11.04 21.24
CA ASN A 362 -10.21 -9.98 22.09
C ASN A 362 -9.84 -10.19 23.57
N ALA A 363 -9.90 -11.44 24.06
CA ALA A 363 -9.51 -11.77 25.42
C ALA A 363 -8.00 -11.60 25.66
N GLN A 364 -7.16 -11.97 24.68
CA GLN A 364 -5.71 -11.75 24.73
C GLN A 364 -5.37 -10.26 24.79
N GLU A 365 -5.98 -9.46 23.91
CA GLU A 365 -5.77 -8.03 23.83
C GLU A 365 -6.21 -7.31 25.12
N ALA A 366 -7.38 -7.67 25.65
CA ALA A 366 -7.88 -7.12 26.91
C ALA A 366 -6.96 -7.44 28.08
N LEU A 367 -6.43 -8.67 28.15
CA LEU A 367 -5.46 -9.06 29.16
C LEU A 367 -4.13 -8.31 29.00
N ARG A 368 -3.63 -8.15 27.76
CA ARG A 368 -2.41 -7.37 27.48
C ARG A 368 -2.56 -5.93 27.97
N GLN A 369 -3.65 -5.26 27.61
CA GLN A 369 -3.93 -3.90 28.03
C GLN A 369 -4.04 -3.79 29.55
N ALA A 370 -4.68 -4.77 30.22
CA ALA A 370 -4.76 -4.83 31.67
C ALA A 370 -3.38 -4.99 32.34
N LEU A 371 -2.48 -5.81 31.77
CA LEU A 371 -1.10 -5.97 32.24
C LEU A 371 -0.25 -4.71 32.00
N GLU A 372 -0.49 -3.97 30.91
CA GLU A 372 0.19 -2.70 30.60
C GLU A 372 -0.20 -1.59 31.56
N ARG A 373 -1.50 -1.37 31.75
CA ARG A 373 -2.00 -0.34 32.69
C ARG A 373 -1.87 -0.73 34.16
N GLY A 374 -1.45 -1.98 34.42
CA GLY A 374 -1.24 -2.48 35.77
C GLY A 374 -2.52 -2.63 36.57
N ALA A 375 -3.54 -3.21 35.95
CA ALA A 375 -4.85 -3.50 36.55
C ALA A 375 -4.77 -4.29 37.87
N SER A 376 -5.86 -4.27 38.63
CA SER A 376 -5.98 -4.99 39.89
C SER A 376 -5.93 -6.51 39.68
N GLU A 377 -5.54 -7.25 40.71
CA GLU A 377 -5.46 -8.73 40.65
C GLU A 377 -6.82 -9.37 40.31
N GLU A 378 -7.92 -8.78 40.79
CA GLU A 378 -9.28 -9.24 40.49
C GLU A 378 -9.64 -9.08 39.01
N GLU A 379 -9.26 -7.96 38.41
CA GLU A 379 -9.51 -7.69 36.99
C GLU A 379 -8.67 -8.61 36.10
N ILE A 380 -7.39 -8.80 36.44
CA ILE A 380 -6.50 -9.75 35.76
C ILE A 380 -7.04 -11.18 35.87
N LYS A 381 -7.53 -11.58 37.05
CA LYS A 381 -8.12 -12.91 37.25
C LYS A 381 -9.35 -13.13 36.36
N LYS A 382 -10.24 -12.14 36.27
CA LYS A 382 -11.42 -12.21 35.40
C LYS A 382 -11.04 -12.34 33.92
N LEU A 383 -10.09 -11.53 33.46
CA LEU A 383 -9.60 -11.58 32.07
C LEU A 383 -8.89 -12.90 31.74
N MET A 384 -8.18 -13.48 32.72
CA MET A 384 -7.58 -14.81 32.59
C MET A 384 -8.64 -15.92 32.48
N GLU A 385 -9.74 -15.83 33.24
CA GLU A 385 -10.87 -16.76 33.12
C GLU A 385 -11.56 -16.63 31.76
N GLU A 386 -11.75 -15.41 31.26
CA GLU A 386 -12.28 -15.14 29.91
C GLU A 386 -11.36 -15.68 28.81
N LEU A 387 -10.05 -15.50 28.93
CA LEU A 387 -9.05 -16.05 28.01
C LEU A 387 -9.09 -17.59 27.99
N ARG A 388 -9.17 -18.22 29.17
CA ARG A 388 -9.27 -19.68 29.30
C ARG A 388 -10.55 -20.19 28.64
N ALA A 389 -11.68 -19.53 28.85
CA ALA A 389 -12.95 -19.89 28.23
C ALA A 389 -12.92 -19.73 26.70
N ALA A 390 -12.38 -18.62 26.19
CA ALA A 390 -12.26 -18.37 24.76
C ALA A 390 -11.33 -19.39 24.07
N MET A 391 -10.22 -19.75 24.71
CA MET A 391 -9.30 -20.78 24.21
C MET A 391 -9.97 -22.16 24.13
N GLN A 392 -10.75 -22.54 25.14
CA GLN A 392 -11.48 -23.80 25.13
C GLN A 392 -12.53 -23.84 24.01
N GLN A 393 -13.27 -22.75 23.80
CA GLN A 393 -14.22 -22.62 22.71
C GLN A 393 -13.53 -22.73 21.34
N PHE A 394 -12.36 -22.08 21.17
CA PHE A 394 -11.59 -22.15 19.93
C PHE A 394 -11.10 -23.57 19.63
N MET A 395 -10.54 -24.26 20.63
CA MET A 395 -10.07 -25.65 20.48
C MET A 395 -11.23 -26.61 20.17
N GLN A 396 -12.40 -26.41 20.77
CA GLN A 396 -13.59 -27.20 20.47
C GLN A 396 -14.07 -26.95 19.04
N ALA A 397 -14.18 -25.68 18.63
CA ALA A 397 -14.58 -25.33 17.27
C ALA A 397 -13.59 -25.88 16.23
N LEU A 398 -12.28 -25.78 16.48
CA LEU A 398 -11.24 -26.32 15.61
C LEU A 398 -11.31 -27.85 15.52
N ALA A 399 -11.50 -28.54 16.65
CA ALA A 399 -11.63 -30.00 16.67
C ALA A 399 -12.90 -30.48 15.95
N GLU A 400 -13.99 -29.72 16.05
CA GLU A 400 -15.22 -29.98 15.31
C GLU A 400 -15.06 -29.73 13.80
N GLU A 401 -14.36 -28.66 13.42
CA GLU A 401 -14.04 -28.34 12.01
C GLU A 401 -13.15 -29.44 11.39
N LEU A 402 -12.11 -29.91 12.09
CA LEU A 402 -11.27 -31.02 11.63
C LEU A 402 -12.05 -32.33 11.49
N ARG A 403 -13.06 -32.56 12.34
CA ARG A 403 -13.98 -33.71 12.24
C ARG A 403 -14.94 -33.59 11.06
N LYS A 404 -15.48 -32.39 10.81
CA LYS A 404 -16.44 -32.12 9.72
C LYS A 404 -15.76 -32.05 8.36
N ASN A 405 -14.52 -31.56 8.29
CA ASN A 405 -13.71 -31.45 7.09
C ASN A 405 -12.46 -32.37 7.15
N PRO A 406 -12.62 -33.70 7.01
CA PRO A 406 -11.50 -34.65 7.02
C PRO A 406 -10.51 -34.45 5.86
N GLN A 407 -10.86 -33.66 4.83
CA GLN A 407 -9.94 -33.24 3.76
C GLN A 407 -8.93 -32.17 4.22
N MET A 408 -9.25 -31.37 5.25
CA MET A 408 -8.27 -30.51 5.93
C MET A 408 -7.36 -31.32 6.88
N ALA A 409 -7.78 -32.51 7.30
CA ALA A 409 -7.00 -33.44 8.11
C ALA A 409 -6.07 -34.32 7.24
N ARG A 410 -5.35 -33.73 6.29
CA ARG A 410 -4.17 -34.41 5.73
C ARG A 410 -3.13 -34.55 6.83
N PRO A 411 -2.27 -35.59 6.80
CA PRO A 411 -1.26 -35.76 7.84
C PRO A 411 -0.41 -34.51 7.88
N LEU A 412 -0.53 -33.74 8.97
CA LEU A 412 0.50 -32.81 9.36
C LEU A 412 1.80 -33.61 9.39
N ASP A 413 2.88 -33.01 8.89
CA ASP A 413 4.17 -33.65 8.78
C ASP A 413 4.53 -34.37 10.09
N ARG A 414 5.18 -35.55 10.01
CA ARG A 414 5.52 -36.36 11.21
C ARG A 414 6.38 -35.61 12.22
N ASN A 415 6.99 -34.50 11.78
CA ASN A 415 7.85 -33.61 12.56
C ASN A 415 7.15 -32.33 13.05
N THR A 416 5.90 -32.07 12.64
CA THR A 416 5.12 -30.97 13.20
C THR A 416 4.74 -31.36 14.62
N ARG A 417 5.35 -30.70 15.62
CA ARG A 417 4.93 -30.84 17.03
C ARG A 417 3.45 -30.50 17.11
N GLU A 418 2.60 -31.52 17.20
CA GLU A 418 1.19 -31.35 17.51
C GLU A 418 1.09 -30.58 18.83
N LEU A 419 0.57 -29.35 18.79
CA LEU A 419 0.28 -28.61 20.01
C LEU A 419 -0.75 -29.41 20.82
N ARG A 420 -0.32 -29.98 21.95
CA ARG A 420 -1.21 -30.72 22.83
C ARG A 420 -2.03 -29.75 23.66
N SER A 421 -3.29 -30.10 23.91
CA SER A 421 -4.17 -29.35 24.82
C SER A 421 -3.54 -29.12 26.20
N GLN A 422 -2.71 -30.07 26.65
CA GLN A 422 -2.02 -30.03 27.93
C GLN A 422 -0.87 -29.01 27.98
N ASP A 423 -0.19 -28.77 26.86
CA ASP A 423 0.91 -27.80 26.77
C ASP A 423 0.35 -26.37 26.80
N LEU A 424 -0.76 -26.13 26.11
CA LEU A 424 -1.51 -24.86 26.15
C LEU A 424 -2.05 -24.56 27.55
N GLN A 425 -2.62 -25.55 28.24
CA GLN A 425 -3.08 -25.39 29.61
C GLN A 425 -1.92 -25.01 30.56
N SER A 426 -0.78 -25.69 30.41
CA SER A 426 0.42 -25.40 31.21
C SER A 426 0.95 -23.98 30.99
N MET A 427 0.85 -23.45 29.76
CA MET A 427 1.22 -22.07 29.46
C MET A 427 0.26 -21.06 30.09
N LEU A 428 -1.05 -21.33 30.07
CA LEU A 428 -2.05 -20.47 30.74
C LEU A 428 -1.85 -20.44 32.26
N ASP A 429 -1.51 -21.58 32.87
CA ASP A 429 -1.29 -21.64 34.31
C ASP A 429 0.01 -20.92 34.73
N ARG A 430 1.06 -20.99 33.89
CA ARG A 430 2.27 -20.17 34.07
C ARG A 430 1.97 -18.68 33.90
N LEU A 431 1.17 -18.33 32.91
CA LEU A 431 0.73 -16.96 32.69
C LEU A 431 -0.03 -16.41 33.91
N GLU A 432 -0.91 -17.21 34.52
CA GLU A 432 -1.63 -16.88 35.76
C GLU A 432 -0.66 -16.62 36.92
N GLN A 433 0.35 -17.47 37.11
CA GLN A 433 1.36 -17.30 38.15
C GLN A 433 2.22 -16.05 37.94
N LEU A 434 2.63 -15.76 36.70
CA LEU A 434 3.40 -14.56 36.38
C LEU A 434 2.56 -13.29 36.57
N ALA A 435 1.29 -13.34 36.17
CA ALA A 435 0.36 -12.24 36.34
C ALA A 435 0.09 -11.94 37.84
N ARG A 436 -0.06 -12.97 38.69
CA ARG A 436 -0.23 -12.84 40.15
C ARG A 436 1.04 -12.42 40.87
N SER A 437 2.20 -12.90 40.44
CA SER A 437 3.49 -12.53 41.04
C SER A 437 3.98 -11.13 40.63
N GLY A 438 3.24 -10.44 39.77
CA GLY A 438 3.59 -9.10 39.28
C GLY A 438 4.68 -9.10 38.21
N ALA A 439 5.08 -10.27 37.69
CA ALA A 439 6.05 -10.43 36.60
C ALA A 439 5.42 -10.10 35.24
N ARG A 440 4.97 -8.84 35.07
CA ARG A 440 4.20 -8.36 33.91
C ARG A 440 4.95 -8.53 32.59
N ASP A 441 6.25 -8.26 32.57
CA ASP A 441 7.05 -8.37 31.34
C ASP A 441 7.17 -9.81 30.86
N ALA A 442 7.34 -10.77 31.80
CA ALA A 442 7.36 -12.19 31.48
C ALA A 442 5.98 -12.72 31.05
N ALA A 443 4.90 -12.18 31.64
CA ALA A 443 3.54 -12.49 31.21
C ALA A 443 3.25 -11.99 29.78
N ARG A 444 3.73 -10.78 29.41
CA ARG A 444 3.62 -10.27 28.02
C ARG A 444 4.37 -11.16 27.04
N ALA A 445 5.60 -11.56 27.37
CA ALA A 445 6.38 -12.45 26.50
C ALA A 445 5.68 -13.79 26.22
N LEU A 446 4.98 -14.36 27.22
CA LEU A 446 4.17 -15.57 27.02
C LEU A 446 2.93 -15.34 26.16
N LEU A 447 2.28 -14.17 26.26
CA LEU A 447 1.16 -13.80 25.40
C LEU A 447 1.61 -13.64 23.94
N ASP A 448 2.76 -13.04 23.70
CA ASP A 448 3.35 -12.88 22.36
C ASP A 448 3.73 -14.25 21.76
N GLN A 449 4.27 -15.15 22.58
CA GLN A 449 4.56 -16.52 22.18
C GLN A 449 3.26 -17.27 21.79
N LEU A 450 2.18 -17.07 22.56
CA LEU A 450 0.87 -17.65 22.27
C LEU A 450 0.32 -17.13 20.93
N GLN A 451 0.43 -15.82 20.66
CA GLN A 451 0.01 -15.21 19.41
C GLN A 451 0.78 -15.78 18.21
N SER A 452 2.11 -15.86 18.32
CA SER A 452 2.98 -16.38 17.27
C SER A 452 2.62 -17.82 16.88
N MET A 453 2.29 -18.67 17.87
CA MET A 453 1.86 -20.04 17.59
C MET A 453 0.52 -20.10 16.83
N MET A 454 -0.41 -19.19 17.13
CA MET A 454 -1.71 -19.14 16.45
C MET A 454 -1.62 -18.60 15.03
N GLU A 455 -0.76 -17.60 14.79
CA GLU A 455 -0.51 -17.05 13.46
C GLU A 455 0.11 -18.10 12.53
N ASN A 456 1.06 -18.89 13.05
CA ASN A 456 1.64 -20.03 12.35
C ASN A 456 0.60 -21.13 12.04
N LEU A 457 -0.36 -21.37 12.92
CA LEU A 457 -1.47 -22.30 12.69
C LEU A 457 -2.44 -21.80 11.60
N GLN A 458 -2.61 -20.49 11.46
CA GLN A 458 -3.45 -19.88 10.41
C GLN A 458 -2.77 -19.86 9.04
N MET A 459 -1.45 -19.62 9.01
CA MET A 459 -0.64 -19.70 7.78
C MET A 459 -0.44 -21.13 7.28
N ALA A 460 -0.57 -22.15 8.15
CA ALA A 460 -0.57 -23.56 7.77
C ALA A 460 -1.86 -24.02 7.04
N ARG A 461 -2.80 -23.11 6.71
CA ARG A 461 -3.95 -23.43 5.86
C ARG A 461 -3.49 -23.59 4.40
N PRO A 462 -3.84 -24.69 3.70
CA PRO A 462 -3.40 -24.90 2.33
C PRO A 462 -4.04 -23.87 1.38
N GLY A 463 -3.25 -22.88 0.98
CA GLY A 463 -3.49 -21.99 -0.15
C GLY A 463 -2.48 -22.32 -1.24
N GLN A 464 -3.00 -22.90 -2.33
CA GLN A 464 -2.35 -23.32 -3.57
C GLN A 464 -1.23 -22.40 -4.09
N GLN A 465 0.00 -22.57 -3.60
CA GLN A 465 1.26 -22.14 -4.22
C GLN A 465 2.44 -22.73 -3.45
N GLY A 466 3.26 -23.57 -4.09
CA GLY A 466 4.65 -23.76 -3.63
C GLY A 466 5.12 -25.14 -3.18
N ASP A 467 4.57 -26.28 -3.66
CA ASP A 467 5.18 -27.61 -3.37
C ASP A 467 6.68 -27.71 -3.81
N MET A 468 7.14 -26.81 -4.70
CA MET A 468 8.56 -26.72 -5.11
C MET A 468 9.40 -25.74 -4.26
N ASP A 469 8.78 -24.78 -3.58
CA ASP A 469 9.49 -23.74 -2.80
C ASP A 469 9.83 -24.25 -1.39
N ASP A 470 8.94 -25.03 -0.77
CA ASP A 470 9.14 -25.56 0.58
C ASP A 470 10.28 -26.60 0.64
N GLU A 471 10.38 -27.48 -0.35
CA GLU A 471 11.47 -28.47 -0.41
C GLU A 471 12.84 -27.84 -0.70
N MET A 472 12.88 -26.69 -1.40
CA MET A 472 14.12 -25.96 -1.70
C MET A 472 14.59 -25.14 -0.49
N MET A 473 13.66 -24.54 0.25
CA MET A 473 13.96 -23.87 1.53
C MET A 473 14.54 -24.84 2.55
N GLN A 474 14.00 -26.07 2.62
CA GLN A 474 14.56 -27.13 3.48
C GLN A 474 16.01 -27.49 3.13
N ALA A 475 16.36 -27.58 1.83
CA ALA A 475 17.72 -27.88 1.40
C ALA A 475 18.72 -26.76 1.78
N LEU A 476 18.28 -25.49 1.75
CA LEU A 476 19.09 -24.34 2.19
C LEU A 476 19.29 -24.32 3.71
N ASP A 477 18.25 -24.69 4.47
CA ASP A 477 18.33 -24.80 5.93
C ASP A 477 19.28 -25.92 6.37
N GLU A 478 19.21 -27.10 5.74
CA GLU A 478 20.13 -28.21 5.97
C GLU A 478 21.59 -27.84 5.68
N LEU A 479 21.83 -27.09 4.59
CA LEU A 479 23.14 -26.58 4.24
C LEU A 479 23.65 -25.55 5.27
N GLY A 480 22.77 -24.67 5.77
CA GLY A 480 23.07 -23.72 6.84
C GLY A 480 23.47 -24.41 8.15
N ASP A 481 22.78 -25.49 8.51
CA ASP A 481 23.11 -26.33 9.65
C ASP A 481 24.49 -26.99 9.52
N MET A 482 24.81 -27.47 8.32
CA MET A 482 26.10 -28.11 8.03
C MET A 482 27.26 -27.13 8.16
N ILE A 483 27.11 -25.91 7.64
CA ILE A 483 28.12 -24.83 7.76
C ILE A 483 28.38 -24.52 9.24
N ARG A 484 27.31 -24.43 10.06
CA ARG A 484 27.44 -24.22 11.52
C ARG A 484 28.19 -25.36 12.20
N LYS A 485 27.82 -26.62 11.90
CA LYS A 485 28.45 -27.81 12.49
C LYS A 485 29.93 -27.93 12.08
N GLN A 486 30.25 -27.66 10.82
CA GLN A 486 31.63 -27.66 10.31
C GLN A 486 32.49 -26.58 10.98
N GLN A 487 31.93 -25.38 11.20
CA GLN A 487 32.63 -24.32 11.94
C GLN A 487 32.92 -24.71 13.39
N GLN A 488 31.91 -25.25 14.09
CA GLN A 488 32.09 -25.72 15.47
C GLN A 488 33.11 -26.86 15.57
N LEU A 489 33.11 -27.77 14.60
CA LEU A 489 34.06 -28.88 14.56
C LEU A 489 35.50 -28.39 14.31
N ARG A 490 35.68 -27.41 13.42
CA ARG A 490 36.97 -26.76 13.19
C ARG A 490 37.48 -26.06 14.44
N ASP A 491 36.62 -25.32 15.13
CA ASP A 491 37.00 -24.59 16.33
C ASP A 491 37.42 -25.55 17.46
N ARG A 492 36.74 -26.70 17.60
CA ARG A 492 37.17 -27.78 18.51
C ARG A 492 38.49 -28.43 18.09
N THR A 493 38.68 -28.66 16.79
CA THR A 493 39.93 -29.23 16.26
C THR A 493 41.11 -28.30 16.54
N PHE A 494 40.91 -26.99 16.41
CA PHE A 494 41.91 -25.97 16.73
C PHE A 494 42.22 -25.90 18.23
N GLN A 495 41.20 -25.97 19.09
CA GLN A 495 41.39 -26.04 20.55
C GLN A 495 42.19 -27.28 20.95
N GLN A 496 41.81 -28.46 20.44
CA GLN A 496 42.52 -29.71 20.70
C GLN A 496 43.99 -29.65 20.25
N GLY A 497 44.25 -29.02 19.09
CA GLY A 497 45.61 -28.78 18.59
C GLY A 497 46.41 -27.82 19.46
N GLN A 498 45.80 -26.77 19.99
CA GLN A 498 46.46 -25.85 20.93
C GLN A 498 46.81 -26.51 22.26
N ASP A 499 45.92 -27.33 22.80
CA ASP A 499 46.14 -28.02 24.07
C ASP A 499 47.35 -28.96 24.01
N GLN A 500 47.61 -29.57 22.85
CA GLN A 500 48.81 -30.38 22.61
C GLN A 500 50.08 -29.54 22.44
N ARG A 501 50.01 -28.38 21.78
CA ARG A 501 51.16 -27.46 21.69
C ARG A 501 51.51 -26.83 23.04
N GLY A 502 50.50 -26.50 23.85
CA GLY A 502 50.66 -25.96 25.20
C GLY A 502 51.39 -26.91 26.14
N GLN A 503 51.14 -28.22 26.01
CA GLN A 503 51.85 -29.26 26.76
C GLN A 503 53.30 -29.47 26.29
N ARG A 504 53.60 -29.29 24.99
CA ARG A 504 54.98 -29.32 24.48
C ARG A 504 55.79 -28.05 24.83
N GLY A 505 55.14 -26.88 24.87
CA GLY A 505 55.78 -25.59 25.17
C GLY A 505 56.24 -25.41 26.62
N GLN A 506 55.59 -26.06 27.60
CA GLN A 506 56.00 -25.99 29.01
C GLN A 506 57.15 -26.93 29.39
N ARG A 507 57.53 -27.89 28.53
CA ARG A 507 58.69 -28.77 28.76
C ARG A 507 60.04 -28.15 28.34
N GLY A 508 60.04 -27.01 27.62
CA GLY A 508 61.25 -26.37 27.10
C GLY A 508 62.02 -25.46 28.07
N ARG A 509 61.55 -25.26 29.32
CA ARG A 509 62.19 -24.35 30.30
C ARG A 509 62.68 -24.99 31.60
N ARG A 510 62.77 -26.32 31.65
CA ARG A 510 63.43 -27.02 32.77
C ARG A 510 64.21 -28.22 32.23
N GLY A 511 65.52 -28.06 32.13
CA GLY A 511 66.43 -29.15 31.77
C GLY A 511 66.41 -30.22 32.85
N GLN A 512 65.63 -31.28 32.62
CA GLN A 512 65.82 -32.59 33.23
C GLN A 512 64.99 -33.61 32.41
N PRO A 513 65.57 -34.72 31.94
CA PRO A 513 64.82 -35.72 31.20
C PRO A 513 63.95 -36.53 32.16
N PRO A 514 62.65 -36.76 31.88
CA PRO A 514 61.90 -37.85 32.47
C PRO A 514 61.75 -38.98 31.46
N GLU A 515 62.25 -40.16 31.83
CA GLU A 515 61.85 -41.44 31.25
C GLU A 515 60.35 -41.65 31.42
N GLY A 516 59.67 -42.06 30.34
CA GLY A 516 58.24 -42.39 30.34
C GLY A 516 57.39 -41.47 29.45
N GLU A 517 57.61 -41.52 28.14
CA GLU A 517 56.63 -41.03 27.16
C GLU A 517 55.42 -41.96 27.14
N GLN A 518 54.36 -41.57 27.85
CA GLN A 518 53.01 -42.03 27.56
C GLN A 518 52.47 -41.22 26.37
N PRO A 519 52.07 -41.86 25.25
CA PRO A 519 51.43 -41.19 24.13
C PRO A 519 50.14 -40.52 24.61
N GLY A 520 49.86 -39.31 24.12
CA GLY A 520 48.60 -38.60 24.38
C GLY A 520 47.37 -39.46 24.03
N ASP A 521 46.29 -39.26 24.78
CA ASP A 521 45.07 -40.06 24.73
C ASP A 521 44.46 -40.11 23.31
N PRO A 522 44.40 -41.27 22.63
CA PRO A 522 43.87 -41.43 21.27
C PRO A 522 42.37 -41.16 21.12
N GLY A 523 41.63 -40.92 22.22
CA GLY A 523 40.17 -40.81 22.24
C GLY A 523 39.60 -39.57 21.55
N ASP A 524 40.22 -38.40 21.72
CA ASP A 524 39.63 -37.13 21.28
C ASP A 524 39.67 -36.92 19.77
N TYR A 525 40.76 -37.33 19.11
CA TYR A 525 40.85 -37.24 17.63
C TYR A 525 39.94 -38.23 16.93
N SER A 526 39.70 -39.41 17.53
CA SER A 526 38.75 -40.39 17.00
C SER A 526 37.33 -39.81 16.96
N GLN A 527 36.93 -39.06 17.98
CA GLN A 527 35.62 -38.42 18.01
C GLN A 527 35.52 -37.26 17.01
N LEU A 528 36.56 -36.44 16.87
CA LEU A 528 36.61 -35.37 15.86
C LEU A 528 36.56 -35.94 14.44
N GLN A 529 37.28 -37.04 14.19
CA GLN A 529 37.29 -37.74 12.90
C GLN A 529 35.90 -38.30 12.54
N GLN A 530 35.22 -38.94 13.49
CA GLN A 530 33.86 -39.46 13.28
C GLN A 530 32.87 -38.34 12.96
N ASN A 531 32.95 -37.22 13.69
CA ASN A 531 32.10 -36.06 13.42
C ASN A 531 32.36 -35.45 12.03
N GLN A 532 33.63 -35.41 11.60
CA GLN A 532 33.99 -34.92 10.27
C GLN A 532 33.44 -35.84 9.17
N GLN A 533 33.52 -37.15 9.37
CA GLN A 533 33.04 -38.14 8.43
C GLN A 533 31.51 -38.11 8.29
N ALA A 534 30.79 -37.95 9.41
CA ALA A 534 29.34 -37.78 9.40
C ALA A 534 28.89 -36.53 8.61
N LEU A 535 29.62 -35.42 8.72
CA LEU A 535 29.33 -34.20 7.95
C LEU A 535 29.58 -34.38 6.46
N ARG A 536 30.66 -35.08 6.09
CA ARG A 536 30.95 -35.44 4.70
C ARG A 536 29.84 -36.31 4.10
N ASP A 537 29.36 -37.31 4.84
CA ASP A 537 28.28 -38.20 4.38
C ASP A 537 26.96 -37.45 4.21
N GLN A 538 26.67 -36.46 5.07
CA GLN A 538 25.51 -35.58 4.92
C GLN A 538 25.60 -34.71 3.66
N LEU A 539 26.77 -34.13 3.39
CA LEU A 539 27.01 -33.34 2.17
C LEU A 539 26.82 -34.19 0.92
N LYS A 540 27.32 -35.43 0.93
CA LYS A 540 27.16 -36.36 -0.19
C LYS A 540 25.69 -36.67 -0.49
N LYS A 541 24.87 -36.91 0.55
CA LYS A 541 23.43 -37.13 0.40
C LYS A 541 22.70 -35.91 -0.15
N LEU A 542 23.03 -34.72 0.35
CA LEU A 542 22.46 -33.46 -0.13
C LEU A 542 22.79 -33.24 -1.61
N MET A 543 24.05 -33.46 -2.02
CA MET A 543 24.46 -33.36 -3.43
C MET A 543 23.72 -34.37 -4.32
N GLU A 544 23.50 -35.60 -3.85
CA GLU A 544 22.77 -36.62 -4.60
C GLU A 544 21.30 -36.24 -4.80
N GLN A 545 20.65 -35.69 -3.76
CA GLN A 545 19.30 -35.14 -3.86
C GLN A 545 19.21 -33.95 -4.83
N LEU A 546 20.15 -33.01 -4.76
CA LEU A 546 20.21 -31.86 -5.67
C LEU A 546 20.42 -32.31 -7.13
N LYS A 547 21.29 -33.30 -7.35
CA LYS A 547 21.53 -33.88 -8.68
C LYS A 547 20.31 -34.60 -9.22
N GLN A 548 19.61 -35.36 -8.39
CA GLN A 548 18.38 -36.06 -8.77
C GLN A 548 17.25 -35.10 -9.16
N LYS A 549 17.24 -33.88 -8.60
CA LYS A 549 16.29 -32.82 -8.91
C LYS A 549 16.73 -31.89 -10.07
N GLY A 550 17.83 -32.18 -10.75
CA GLY A 550 18.29 -31.44 -11.93
C GLY A 550 19.22 -30.24 -11.64
N PHE A 551 19.60 -29.99 -10.38
CA PHE A 551 20.46 -28.87 -9.96
C PHE A 551 21.97 -29.19 -10.00
N GLY A 552 22.42 -29.91 -11.03
CA GLY A 552 23.83 -30.31 -11.12
C GLY A 552 24.24 -31.01 -12.41
N GLN A 553 23.43 -30.91 -13.48
CA GLN A 553 23.77 -31.48 -14.78
C GLN A 553 24.24 -30.35 -15.71
N PRO A 554 25.43 -30.45 -16.33
CA PRO A 554 25.74 -29.60 -17.46
C PRO A 554 24.67 -29.84 -18.52
N GLN A 555 24.02 -28.79 -19.01
CA GLN A 555 23.18 -28.92 -20.20
C GLN A 555 24.07 -29.38 -21.35
N ASP A 556 23.89 -30.63 -21.78
CA ASP A 556 24.50 -31.17 -22.99
C ASP A 556 23.94 -30.40 -24.20
N GLY A 557 24.62 -29.30 -24.56
CA GLY A 557 24.17 -28.38 -25.60
C GLY A 557 25.30 -27.50 -26.13
N LYS A 558 26.23 -28.10 -26.90
CA LYS A 558 27.16 -27.46 -27.84
C LYS A 558 27.76 -26.11 -27.42
N GLY A 559 28.97 -26.15 -26.86
CA GLY A 559 29.83 -24.98 -26.71
C GLY A 559 31.23 -25.38 -26.30
N ASP A 560 32.08 -25.68 -27.29
CA ASP A 560 33.52 -25.79 -27.14
C ASP A 560 34.08 -24.39 -26.82
N GLN A 561 34.16 -24.06 -25.53
CA GLN A 561 35.00 -23.02 -24.94
C GLN A 561 34.88 -23.08 -23.41
N GLY A 562 36.00 -23.37 -22.74
CA GLY A 562 36.09 -23.49 -21.29
C GLY A 562 35.65 -22.22 -20.57
N GLY A 563 34.63 -22.35 -19.75
CA GLY A 563 34.21 -21.38 -18.74
C GLY A 563 33.71 -22.13 -17.52
N ASP A 564 34.44 -22.03 -16.41
CA ASP A 564 34.09 -22.57 -15.10
C ASP A 564 32.69 -22.12 -14.67
N GLN A 565 31.75 -23.07 -14.50
CA GLN A 565 30.41 -22.78 -13.98
C GLN A 565 30.45 -22.85 -12.43
N PRO A 566 30.14 -21.78 -11.67
CA PRO A 566 30.60 -21.65 -10.27
C PRO A 566 29.88 -22.48 -9.19
N GLY A 567 28.86 -23.28 -9.50
CA GLY A 567 27.96 -23.86 -8.49
C GLY A 567 28.20 -25.34 -8.14
N GLY A 568 28.29 -26.22 -9.15
CA GLY A 568 28.40 -27.67 -8.95
C GLY A 568 29.76 -28.12 -8.42
N ASP A 569 30.83 -27.41 -8.80
CA ASP A 569 32.21 -27.76 -8.42
C ASP A 569 32.53 -27.43 -6.95
N GLN A 570 31.77 -26.53 -6.32
CA GLN A 570 32.07 -26.07 -4.96
C GLN A 570 31.67 -27.10 -3.91
N PHE A 571 30.53 -27.78 -4.08
CA PHE A 571 30.13 -28.85 -3.16
C PHE A 571 31.04 -30.08 -3.29
N GLY A 572 31.56 -30.37 -4.48
CA GLY A 572 32.58 -31.40 -4.70
C GLY A 572 33.90 -31.07 -3.99
N ARG A 573 34.39 -29.83 -4.11
CA ARG A 573 35.60 -29.37 -3.39
C ARG A 573 35.43 -29.36 -1.87
N ALA A 574 34.22 -29.06 -1.39
CA ALA A 574 33.89 -29.17 0.02
C ALA A 574 33.97 -30.63 0.51
N GLU A 575 33.43 -31.58 -0.26
CA GLU A 575 33.47 -33.01 0.06
C GLU A 575 34.89 -33.57 0.07
N GLU A 576 35.72 -33.18 -0.91
CA GLU A 576 37.15 -33.53 -0.98
C GLU A 576 37.92 -32.98 0.23
N SER A 577 37.76 -31.68 0.52
CA SER A 577 38.44 -31.03 1.66
C SER A 577 37.99 -31.59 3.02
N MET A 578 36.73 -32.04 3.14
CA MET A 578 36.26 -32.77 4.32
C MET A 578 36.90 -34.17 4.43
N GLY A 579 37.15 -34.83 3.29
CA GLY A 579 37.88 -36.09 3.21
C GLY A 579 39.34 -35.95 3.68
N ASP A 580 40.02 -34.90 3.23
CA ASP A 580 41.37 -34.55 3.70
C ASP A 580 41.37 -34.30 5.20
N ALA A 581 40.41 -33.51 5.71
CA ALA A 581 40.26 -33.26 7.14
C ALA A 581 40.08 -34.56 7.95
N THR A 582 39.28 -35.52 7.47
CA THR A 582 39.14 -36.84 8.10
C THR A 582 40.46 -37.62 8.12
N GLY A 583 41.26 -37.53 7.05
CA GLY A 583 42.58 -38.16 6.97
C GLY A 583 43.61 -37.54 7.91
N GLU A 584 43.62 -36.21 8.02
CA GLU A 584 44.51 -35.45 8.91
C GLU A 584 44.16 -35.68 10.39
N LEU A 585 42.86 -35.69 10.73
CA LEU A 585 42.40 -36.05 12.07
C LEU A 585 42.78 -37.48 12.45
N GLY A 586 42.70 -38.43 11.49
CA GLY A 586 43.11 -39.82 11.70
C GLY A 586 44.61 -40.00 11.93
N GLN A 587 45.43 -39.06 11.47
CA GLN A 587 46.87 -39.02 11.68
C GLN A 587 47.27 -38.19 12.92
N GLY A 588 46.29 -37.62 13.64
CA GLY A 588 46.52 -36.72 14.77
C GLY A 588 47.06 -35.34 14.36
N ASN A 589 46.98 -34.98 13.07
CA ASN A 589 47.42 -33.69 12.55
C ASN A 589 46.28 -32.65 12.65
N ALA A 590 46.12 -32.05 13.83
CA ALA A 590 45.11 -31.00 14.05
C ALA A 590 45.30 -29.78 13.13
N ASP A 591 46.53 -29.44 12.79
CA ASP A 591 46.83 -28.23 12.00
C ASP A 591 46.41 -28.43 10.54
N GLY A 592 46.80 -29.56 9.94
CA GLY A 592 46.35 -29.94 8.60
C GLY A 592 44.83 -30.16 8.54
N ALA A 593 44.23 -30.66 9.62
CA ALA A 593 42.79 -30.82 9.73
C ALA A 593 42.05 -29.47 9.75
N VAL A 594 42.49 -28.50 10.56
CA VAL A 594 41.88 -27.15 10.63
C VAL A 594 41.95 -26.45 9.28
N ASP A 595 43.07 -26.57 8.57
CA ASP A 595 43.24 -25.98 7.25
C ASP A 595 42.29 -26.60 6.22
N SER A 596 42.17 -27.93 6.23
CA SER A 596 41.28 -28.68 5.33
C SER A 596 39.80 -28.41 5.66
N GLN A 597 39.45 -28.30 6.94
CA GLN A 597 38.13 -27.89 7.40
C GLN A 597 37.80 -26.44 7.02
N GLY A 598 38.80 -25.55 6.99
CA GLY A 598 38.67 -24.18 6.51
C GLY A 598 38.36 -24.10 5.02
N ARG A 599 39.06 -24.89 4.20
CA ARG A 599 38.76 -25.02 2.75
C ARG A 599 37.36 -25.58 2.50
N ALA A 600 36.95 -26.59 3.27
CA ALA A 600 35.60 -27.14 3.21
C ALA A 600 34.53 -26.08 3.55
N LEU A 601 34.74 -25.30 4.61
CA LEU A 601 33.80 -24.25 5.02
C LEU A 601 33.66 -23.14 3.97
N ASP A 602 34.77 -22.72 3.35
CA ASP A 602 34.77 -21.73 2.27
C ASP A 602 34.04 -22.25 1.03
N ALA A 603 34.29 -23.50 0.65
CA ALA A 603 33.61 -24.16 -0.46
C ALA A 603 32.10 -24.35 -0.22
N LEU A 604 31.67 -24.71 0.99
CA LEU A 604 30.25 -24.77 1.37
C LEU A 604 29.56 -23.40 1.25
N ARG A 605 30.21 -22.32 1.70
CA ARG A 605 29.66 -20.95 1.61
C ARG A 605 29.52 -20.50 0.16
N LYS A 606 30.54 -20.79 -0.67
CA LYS A 606 30.50 -20.50 -2.11
C LYS A 606 29.43 -21.32 -2.83
N GLY A 607 29.26 -22.60 -2.47
CA GLY A 607 28.18 -23.45 -2.99
C GLY A 607 26.79 -22.91 -2.64
N ALA A 608 26.58 -22.51 -1.38
CA ALA A 608 25.33 -21.89 -0.94
C ALA A 608 25.01 -20.58 -1.69
N GLN A 609 26.02 -19.73 -1.88
CA GLN A 609 25.88 -18.49 -2.64
C GLN A 609 25.58 -18.75 -4.13
N GLY A 610 26.23 -19.74 -4.74
CA GLY A 610 25.97 -20.14 -6.12
C GLY A 610 24.55 -20.67 -6.31
N LEU A 611 24.06 -21.50 -5.38
CA LEU A 611 22.69 -22.00 -5.38
C LEU A 611 21.66 -20.86 -5.24
N ALA A 612 21.90 -19.92 -4.32
CA ALA A 612 21.04 -18.75 -4.14
C ALA A 612 21.01 -17.84 -5.39
N GLN A 613 22.16 -17.65 -6.07
CA GLN A 613 22.24 -16.87 -7.30
C GLN A 613 21.54 -17.56 -8.47
N GLN A 614 21.66 -18.88 -8.59
CA GLN A 614 20.96 -19.66 -9.61
C GLN A 614 19.44 -19.58 -9.40
N LEU A 615 18.99 -19.65 -8.15
CA LEU A 615 17.58 -19.47 -7.79
C LEU A 615 17.09 -18.06 -8.16
N GLN A 616 17.89 -17.02 -7.87
CA GLN A 616 17.57 -15.65 -8.23
C GLN A 616 17.51 -15.43 -9.76
N GLN A 617 18.34 -16.13 -10.53
CA GLN A 617 18.33 -16.08 -11.99
C GLN A 617 17.13 -16.82 -12.60
N GLN A 618 16.73 -17.94 -12.00
CA GLN A 618 15.56 -18.71 -12.43
C GLN A 618 14.25 -18.00 -12.08
N MET A 619 14.19 -17.34 -10.92
CA MET A 619 13.09 -16.46 -10.52
C MET A 619 13.06 -15.13 -11.31
N GLY A 620 14.18 -14.73 -11.92
CA GLY A 620 14.30 -13.55 -12.78
C GLY A 620 13.89 -13.77 -14.24
N GLN A 621 13.59 -15.00 -14.66
CA GLN A 621 13.16 -15.37 -16.01
C GLN A 621 11.75 -15.99 -16.01
N GLY A 622 10.79 -15.29 -15.40
CA GLY A 622 9.38 -15.43 -15.77
C GLY A 622 9.04 -14.52 -16.95
N PRO A 623 8.19 -14.92 -17.91
CA PRO A 623 7.86 -14.09 -19.07
C PRO A 623 7.06 -12.85 -18.66
N GLY A 624 7.76 -11.72 -18.51
CA GLY A 624 7.18 -10.40 -18.32
C GLY A 624 7.89 -9.39 -19.22
N PRO A 625 7.24 -8.87 -20.28
CA PRO A 625 7.85 -7.84 -21.10
C PRO A 625 7.70 -6.46 -20.44
N GLY A 626 8.85 -5.83 -20.17
CA GLY A 626 9.03 -4.41 -20.41
C GLY A 626 8.71 -3.44 -19.27
N GLN A 627 9.73 -3.10 -18.50
CA GLN A 627 9.91 -1.73 -18.05
C GLN A 627 11.37 -1.30 -18.29
N PRO A 628 11.64 -0.31 -19.19
CA PRO A 628 12.98 0.21 -19.40
C PRO A 628 13.37 1.20 -18.29
N GLY A 629 14.44 0.84 -17.58
CA GLY A 629 15.45 1.69 -16.95
C GLY A 629 15.12 3.11 -16.47
N ARG A 630 15.28 3.31 -15.15
CA ARG A 630 16.06 4.44 -14.63
C ARG A 630 17.05 3.98 -13.55
N GLY A 631 18.33 4.00 -13.94
CA GLY A 631 19.44 4.52 -13.13
C GLY A 631 19.93 3.72 -11.94
N GLN A 632 20.99 2.93 -12.17
CA GLN A 632 21.90 2.44 -11.14
C GLN A 632 22.60 3.60 -10.39
N ALA A 633 22.54 3.58 -9.06
CA ALA A 633 23.58 4.11 -8.19
C ALA A 633 23.71 3.21 -6.96
N ARG A 634 24.90 2.63 -6.82
CA ARG A 634 25.34 1.66 -5.82
C ARG A 634 25.78 2.40 -4.56
N ALA A 635 25.15 2.16 -3.40
CA ALA A 635 25.76 2.37 -2.08
C ALA A 635 24.90 1.73 -0.94
N GLN A 636 25.54 0.85 -0.18
CA GLN A 636 25.30 0.38 1.20
C GLN A 636 23.89 0.49 1.84
N GLN A 637 23.35 -0.68 2.18
CA GLN A 637 22.43 -0.90 3.30
C GLN A 637 23.16 -0.61 4.63
N ASP A 638 22.72 0.41 5.37
CA ASP A 638 22.96 0.60 6.80
C ASP A 638 21.84 1.49 7.39
N THR A 639 20.65 0.90 7.55
CA THR A 639 19.47 1.56 8.14
C THR A 639 18.67 0.52 8.93
N ASP A 640 18.41 0.81 10.20
CA ASP A 640 17.62 -0.05 11.11
C ASP A 640 16.13 -0.05 10.69
N PRO A 641 15.33 -1.13 10.92
CA PRO A 641 13.89 -1.28 10.61
C PRO A 641 12.90 -0.13 10.92
N LEU A 642 13.31 0.98 11.53
CA LEU A 642 12.53 2.22 11.62
C LEU A 642 13.06 3.35 10.72
N GLY A 643 13.90 3.04 9.74
CA GLY A 643 14.31 3.97 8.68
C GLY A 643 15.33 5.05 9.10
N ARG A 644 16.10 4.83 10.17
CA ARG A 644 17.13 5.78 10.63
C ARG A 644 18.54 5.34 10.21
N PRO A 645 19.37 6.23 9.62
CA PRO A 645 20.73 5.87 9.20
C PRO A 645 21.67 5.76 10.40
N LEU A 646 22.45 4.68 10.45
CA LEU A 646 23.50 4.47 11.44
C LEU A 646 24.80 5.17 10.98
N ARG A 647 25.39 6.00 11.85
CA ARG A 647 26.67 6.66 11.60
C ARG A 647 27.77 5.93 12.38
N GLY A 648 28.69 5.29 11.66
CA GLY A 648 29.81 4.53 12.25
C GLY A 648 30.84 5.39 12.96
N ARG A 649 31.46 4.82 14.00
CA ARG A 649 32.78 5.22 14.47
C ARG A 649 33.60 3.98 14.86
N ASP A 650 34.69 3.83 14.15
CA ASP A 650 35.80 2.92 14.38
C ASP A 650 36.56 3.31 15.66
N TYR A 651 36.88 2.36 16.54
CA TYR A 651 38.02 2.39 17.45
C TYR A 651 38.42 0.97 17.86
N GLY A 652 39.66 0.63 17.53
CA GLY A 652 40.36 -0.55 18.01
C GLY A 652 40.54 -0.60 19.53
N ASP A 653 40.82 -1.83 19.95
CA ASP A 653 41.67 -2.23 21.07
C ASP A 653 41.21 -2.03 22.53
N ASP A 654 41.41 -3.15 23.26
CA ASP A 654 41.60 -3.30 24.69
C ASP A 654 40.49 -2.87 25.68
N THR A 655 39.80 -3.84 26.28
CA THR A 655 39.85 -4.14 27.73
C THR A 655 38.67 -5.01 28.19
N THR A 656 39.01 -6.17 28.71
CA THR A 656 38.34 -6.96 29.77
C THR A 656 37.09 -6.35 30.41
N VAL A 657 35.90 -6.83 30.05
CA VAL A 657 34.73 -6.82 30.95
C VAL A 657 33.97 -8.14 30.83
N LYS A 658 34.18 -9.00 31.81
CA LYS A 658 33.30 -10.14 32.14
C LYS A 658 31.92 -9.60 32.49
N VAL A 659 30.88 -10.04 31.77
CA VAL A 659 29.50 -9.88 32.21
C VAL A 659 29.23 -10.89 33.34
N PRO A 660 28.90 -10.48 34.58
CA PRO A 660 28.57 -11.42 35.65
C PRO A 660 27.11 -11.92 35.53
N GLY A 661 26.89 -13.21 35.80
CA GLY A 661 25.57 -13.86 35.78
C GLY A 661 24.69 -13.58 37.01
N GLU A 662 23.44 -14.07 36.94
CA GLU A 662 22.24 -13.82 37.77
C GLU A 662 22.38 -13.82 39.32
N ILE A 663 23.52 -14.17 39.89
CA ILE A 663 23.69 -14.32 41.35
C ILE A 663 24.01 -12.98 42.05
N ASP A 664 24.48 -11.96 41.32
CA ASP A 664 24.88 -10.67 41.92
C ASP A 664 23.71 -9.68 42.13
N VAL A 665 22.58 -9.86 41.45
CA VAL A 665 21.38 -9.02 41.63
C VAL A 665 20.69 -9.27 42.98
N GLN A 666 20.74 -10.50 43.49
CA GLN A 666 20.19 -10.84 44.81
C GLN A 666 21.05 -10.32 45.96
N ARG A 667 22.34 -10.08 45.73
CA ARG A 667 23.27 -9.50 46.72
C ARG A 667 23.09 -7.97 46.80
N ALA A 668 22.86 -7.32 45.65
CA ALA A 668 22.51 -5.90 45.58
C ALA A 668 21.18 -5.57 46.30
N ARG A 669 20.17 -6.46 46.21
CA ARG A 669 18.90 -6.30 46.96
C ARG A 669 19.07 -6.39 48.46
N ARG A 670 19.87 -7.35 48.96
CA ARG A 670 20.20 -7.44 50.39
C ARG A 670 20.93 -6.20 50.89
N ILE A 671 21.88 -5.67 50.12
CA ILE A 671 22.59 -4.43 50.48
C ILE A 671 21.64 -3.22 50.52
N LEU A 672 20.69 -3.13 49.59
CA LEU A 672 19.69 -2.04 49.57
C LEU A 672 18.68 -2.15 50.72
N GLU A 673 18.25 -3.35 51.11
CA GLU A 673 17.42 -3.55 52.30
C GLU A 673 18.19 -3.26 53.59
N GLU A 674 19.47 -3.65 53.66
CA GLU A 674 20.34 -3.33 54.79
C GLU A 674 20.56 -1.81 54.89
N LEU A 675 20.73 -1.11 53.76
CA LEU A 675 20.85 0.35 53.72
C LEU A 675 19.54 1.04 54.08
N ARG A 676 18.39 0.55 53.62
CA ARG A 676 17.07 1.07 53.97
C ARG A 676 16.75 0.87 55.46
N ARG A 677 17.18 -0.26 56.03
CA ARG A 677 17.12 -0.53 57.47
C ARG A 677 18.10 0.34 58.26
N ARG A 678 19.29 0.62 57.71
CA ARG A 678 20.31 1.52 58.31
C ARG A 678 19.93 3.00 58.25
N PHE A 679 19.12 3.42 57.27
CA PHE A 679 18.61 4.80 57.14
C PHE A 679 17.35 5.07 57.98
N ALA A 680 16.66 4.03 58.46
CA ALA A 680 15.42 4.16 59.23
C ALA A 680 15.64 4.22 60.76
N ASP A 681 16.89 4.19 61.25
CA ASP A 681 17.23 4.21 62.68
C ASP A 681 17.57 5.65 63.14
N PRO A 682 16.68 6.36 63.88
CA PRO A 682 16.80 7.81 64.12
C PRO A 682 17.79 8.23 65.22
N LEU A 683 18.53 7.29 65.84
CA LEU A 683 19.33 7.56 67.04
C LEU A 683 20.80 7.13 66.89
N ARG A 684 21.52 7.70 65.92
CA ARG A 684 23.00 7.70 65.98
C ARG A 684 23.63 9.08 65.89
N PRO A 685 24.61 9.39 66.77
CA PRO A 685 25.38 10.63 66.76
C PRO A 685 26.38 10.65 65.59
N GLY A 686 26.57 11.83 65.01
CA GLY A 686 27.32 12.04 63.78
C GLY A 686 28.79 11.65 63.88
N SER A 687 29.27 10.91 62.87
CA SER A 687 30.70 10.73 62.62
C SER A 687 31.04 11.44 61.30
N TRP A 688 31.94 12.41 61.40
CA TRP A 688 32.49 13.15 60.29
C TRP A 688 33.59 12.32 59.63
N VAL A 689 33.55 12.20 58.30
CA VAL A 689 34.69 11.74 57.50
C VAL A 689 35.08 12.87 56.55
N LEU A 690 36.29 13.38 56.76
CA LEU A 690 36.94 14.45 56.00
C LEU A 690 37.44 13.92 54.66
N PHE A 691 37.09 14.59 53.56
CA PHE A 691 37.73 14.43 52.26
C PHE A 691 37.97 15.80 51.61
N ASN A 692 39.21 16.09 51.26
CA ASN A 692 39.66 17.18 50.36
C ASN A 692 39.07 18.59 50.59
N GLY A 693 39.25 19.12 51.80
CA GLY A 693 39.65 20.53 51.96
C GLY A 693 38.66 21.63 51.53
N ILE A 694 37.37 21.37 51.38
CA ILE A 694 36.37 22.40 51.07
C ILE A 694 35.19 22.30 52.05
N ARG A 695 35.03 23.31 52.91
CA ARG A 695 33.84 23.54 53.73
C ARG A 695 32.90 24.45 52.94
N VAL A 696 31.69 23.98 52.64
CA VAL A 696 30.59 24.87 52.26
C VAL A 696 29.39 24.47 53.12
N GLY A 697 29.10 25.31 54.11
CA GLY A 697 27.77 25.46 54.68
C GLY A 697 27.10 26.66 54.02
N ASP A 698 25.82 26.55 53.68
CA ASP A 698 24.72 27.22 54.38
C ASP A 698 23.45 27.21 53.51
N VAL A 699 22.31 27.03 54.20
CA VAL A 699 21.08 27.84 54.12
C VAL A 699 20.70 28.36 52.72
N THR A 700 19.51 28.07 52.19
CA THR A 700 18.35 28.95 52.41
C THR A 700 17.06 28.32 51.88
N THR A 701 16.05 28.37 52.75
CA THR A 701 14.62 28.16 52.53
C THR A 701 14.04 29.16 51.50
N VAL A 702 13.29 28.71 50.50
CA VAL A 702 12.24 29.53 49.86
C VAL A 702 11.01 28.64 49.62
N ARG A 703 9.86 29.18 50.01
CA ARG A 703 8.51 28.61 50.03
C ARG A 703 7.64 29.47 49.08
N ILE A 704 6.43 28.96 48.76
CA ILE A 704 5.22 29.68 48.25
C ILE A 704 5.14 29.70 46.69
N ASP A 705 4.07 29.31 45.99
CA ASP A 705 2.67 29.00 46.33
C ASP A 705 2.03 28.00 45.32
N PRO A 706 0.91 27.34 45.67
CA PRO A 706 0.07 26.57 44.75
C PRO A 706 -1.17 27.37 44.32
N ASP A 707 -1.37 27.55 43.01
CA ASP A 707 -2.67 27.59 42.33
C ASP A 707 -2.45 27.88 40.83
N ALA A 708 -2.51 26.81 40.02
CA ALA A 708 -2.82 26.81 38.59
C ALA A 708 -3.33 25.41 38.18
#